data_AF-A0A354S7S9-F1
#
_entry.id   AF-A0A354S7S9-F1
#
_cell.length_a   1.000
_cell.length_b   1.000
_cell.length_c   1.000
_cell.angle_alpha   90.00
_cell.angle_beta   90.00
_cell.angle_gamma   90.00
#
_symmetry.space_group_name_H-M   'P 1'
#
loop_
_entity.id
_entity.type
_entity.pdbx_description
1 polymer ?
#
loop_
_entity_poly.entity_id
_entity_poly.type
_entity_poly.pdbx_seq_one_letter_code
_entity_poly.pdbx_strand_id
1 'polypeptide(L)'
;MRSRILWIFLLMSFFAHAQPTEISRPAIGFVPNQGQWPVEVLAQLPTETARIWILQDGIRFSLRGPSDEDSIGLFVFTERFEGADPGRFVGQGPLAGQLSYFLPSGTASRVPHYASAVVDGLYPGVRLELELSADGFLKTTWVGDSPEALKSVASHFEGLPEGEARGRYLHFELPVGRLEMDLPHAEGLRGEVHAQWLSRDNAWTPVAPKATRIDPVYRFSTFSGSVSDNFGYTATYDLQGRTWLGGIAFGAQFPVVNGVQSSFAGGGTDVALMLFSPDGTSLLCGTYYGGGNREQPHSMMVGPNGDLVVMGITGSANLPHTATGYDTTYAGGTSINGGGQSFNQGSDLYVLRLDSTGSVLQGMTYLGGTGNDGVNANLVMNYGDQARGEVLVAPDGVYIATSTLSANFSSTMMPAHGMQDGLVVKLAPGLDYVSWSSHFGGPSHDAIFGATLQEHQGQVKLFTVGGSFSDSLGTSSGYQPLNAGLGDAWVQRIDAATGILEKTTYLGTTGPDLGFMIAQNPEGAYKAIGDSSAIAIVGNTKGLMSTTNGIWGQPSSSQYMAWFDAELTTLYRLQTFGSGTTSSINCSPTAFMMDVCGSLYFSGWGGLANNGGNTQNLYTTANAFQTTTDGSDFYFLVLNRQGGPLYASYFGGSPSYEHVDGGTSRFDPQGVIHQAICAGCGGNSNLPIFPHNAYSLTNNAGNCNMAAVQIAFELQAAEINLDLTADTLCAGNQAFLTGTMGLADSVYIDWGDGSQQSGALQPPYVHGYGLPGPFVITVEAYDTVCATQASQQIPIFIATPNAPRAAMTLVYDPCDTALHVELHPTDSLVSNALLVLWGDGSSHYERMQCPLIHNYRGIYGPTTITLIALDTLCGVADTAYYVVTFRPPLGELRGEITVNPCGSAPLMSGQANANYATHILWYPQGFSGSPLRGRERFWTVSGPGQYSVAVVAWDSLCDRRDTVFLAYEVPPIDDPDAIQFPNMFSPNNDGINDAFRLSGSGAQALSDLALTVYDRWGQKVFATSDPAFAWDGRFRNRPLLDGVYFYVARWTTTCGIPGEAHGAVTLNKTLP
;
A
#
# COMPACT_ATOMS: atom_id res chain seq x y z
N MET A 1 37.53 61.10 29.15
CA MET A 1 36.48 61.46 30.14
C MET A 1 35.61 60.24 30.43
N ARG A 2 34.94 60.19 31.58
CA ARG A 2 33.96 59.12 31.97
C ARG A 2 32.73 59.21 31.03
N SER A 3 31.84 58.24 30.81
CA SER A 3 31.50 56.92 31.42
C SER A 3 30.49 56.20 30.46
N ARG A 4 30.18 54.89 30.42
CA ARG A 4 30.58 53.64 31.13
C ARG A 4 29.79 52.44 30.50
N ILE A 5 30.27 51.19 30.64
CA ILE A 5 29.48 49.93 30.92
C ILE A 5 28.55 49.40 29.79
N LEU A 6 28.42 48.08 29.48
CA LEU A 6 29.09 46.85 29.94
C LEU A 6 29.13 45.78 28.83
N TRP A 7 30.00 44.79 28.97
CA TRP A 7 29.91 43.50 28.26
C TRP A 7 28.95 42.54 28.99
N ILE A 8 28.28 41.64 28.26
CA ILE A 8 27.50 40.52 28.83
C ILE A 8 28.07 39.18 28.35
N PHE A 9 28.10 38.21 29.27
CA PHE A 9 28.67 36.87 29.09
C PHE A 9 27.77 35.94 28.28
N LEU A 10 28.40 34.95 27.63
CA LEU A 10 27.73 33.79 27.04
C LEU A 10 27.00 32.97 28.11
N LEU A 11 25.78 32.53 27.81
CA LEU A 11 25.02 31.55 28.59
C LEU A 11 24.52 30.47 27.62
N MET A 12 25.07 29.26 27.70
CA MET A 12 24.55 28.11 26.97
C MET A 12 23.30 27.59 27.69
N SER A 13 22.13 27.81 27.10
CA SER A 13 20.88 27.15 27.50
C SER A 13 20.63 25.93 26.62
N PHE A 14 20.55 24.74 27.23
CA PHE A 14 19.93 23.58 26.58
C PHE A 14 18.47 23.90 26.27
N PHE A 15 18.15 24.18 25.01
CA PHE A 15 16.77 24.18 24.56
C PHE A 15 16.33 22.74 24.34
N ALA A 16 15.65 22.20 25.36
CA ALA A 16 14.77 21.05 25.15
C ALA A 16 13.78 21.44 24.05
N HIS A 17 13.89 20.78 22.90
CA HIS A 17 12.91 20.92 21.83
C HIS A 17 11.65 20.18 22.28
N ALA A 18 10.76 20.89 22.97
CA ALA A 18 9.35 20.56 22.88
C ALA A 18 8.94 20.82 21.44
N GLN A 19 9.05 19.80 20.57
CA GLN A 19 8.14 19.73 19.45
C GLN A 19 6.72 19.88 20.04
N PRO A 20 5.82 20.66 19.43
CA PRO A 20 4.42 20.33 19.62
C PRO A 20 4.30 18.87 19.19
N THR A 21 3.91 18.00 20.11
CA THR A 21 3.37 16.71 19.70
C THR A 21 2.29 17.03 18.69
N GLU A 22 2.42 16.51 17.47
CA GLU A 22 1.23 16.27 16.66
C GLU A 22 0.30 15.47 17.56
N ILE A 23 -0.72 16.13 18.08
CA ILE A 23 -1.93 15.44 18.49
C ILE A 23 -2.54 15.05 17.15
N SER A 24 -2.10 13.91 16.61
CA SER A 24 -2.83 13.21 15.57
C SER A 24 -4.17 12.85 16.18
N ARG A 25 -5.11 13.80 16.03
CA ARG A 25 -6.50 13.58 16.41
C ARG A 25 -6.92 12.33 15.64
N PRO A 26 -7.43 11.28 16.32
CA PRO A 26 -7.98 10.15 15.59
C PRO A 26 -9.03 10.68 14.62
N ALA A 27 -9.04 10.16 13.39
CA ALA A 27 -10.07 10.53 12.43
C ALA A 27 -11.45 10.36 13.07
N ILE A 28 -12.28 11.40 13.01
CA ILE A 28 -13.59 11.40 13.66
C ILE A 28 -14.46 10.39 12.92
N GLY A 29 -14.98 9.41 13.64
CA GLY A 29 -15.80 8.35 13.07
C GLY A 29 -16.80 7.78 14.06
N PHE A 30 -17.74 7.00 13.53
CA PHE A 30 -18.76 6.32 14.30
C PHE A 30 -18.14 5.21 15.15
N VAL A 31 -18.40 5.25 16.46
CA VAL A 31 -17.89 4.30 17.45
C VAL A 31 -19.04 3.38 17.89
N PRO A 32 -18.99 2.06 17.65
CA PRO A 32 -20.07 1.13 18.02
C PRO A 32 -20.12 0.88 19.53
N ASN A 33 -21.33 0.66 20.05
CA ASN A 33 -21.52 0.27 21.43
C ASN A 33 -21.09 -1.19 21.65
N GLN A 34 -20.05 -1.39 22.46
CA GLN A 34 -19.58 -2.67 22.98
C GLN A 34 -19.77 -2.75 24.51
N GLY A 35 -20.75 -2.01 25.03
CA GLY A 35 -21.07 -1.89 26.47
C GLY A 35 -20.53 -0.63 27.14
N GLN A 36 -20.08 0.38 26.39
CA GLN A 36 -19.67 1.69 26.93
C GLN A 36 -20.87 2.56 27.32
N TRP A 37 -22.02 2.30 26.71
CA TRP A 37 -23.25 3.07 26.87
C TRP A 37 -24.44 2.14 27.11
N PRO A 38 -25.58 2.67 27.60
CA PRO A 38 -26.82 1.91 27.75
C PRO A 38 -27.22 1.14 26.47
N VAL A 39 -27.95 0.03 26.62
CA VAL A 39 -28.22 -0.93 25.53
C VAL A 39 -29.00 -0.31 24.37
N GLU A 40 -29.80 0.72 24.65
CA GLU A 40 -30.52 1.52 23.66
C GLU A 40 -29.62 2.35 22.73
N VAL A 41 -28.34 2.53 23.05
CA VAL A 41 -27.35 3.19 22.19
C VAL A 41 -26.67 2.13 21.32
N LEU A 42 -26.73 2.29 20.00
CA LEU A 42 -26.03 1.45 19.03
C LEU A 42 -24.62 1.95 18.73
N ALA A 43 -24.43 3.28 18.64
CA ALA A 43 -23.15 3.91 18.37
C ALA A 43 -23.13 5.38 18.81
N GLN A 44 -21.93 5.98 18.86
CA GLN A 44 -21.73 7.41 19.04
C GLN A 44 -20.86 7.98 17.91
N LEU A 45 -21.23 9.15 17.38
CA LEU A 45 -20.38 10.00 16.57
C LEU A 45 -19.92 11.21 17.41
N PRO A 46 -18.62 11.32 17.77
CA PRO A 46 -18.10 12.41 18.58
C PRO A 46 -17.53 13.56 17.73
N THR A 47 -18.27 14.65 17.55
CA THR A 47 -17.77 15.88 16.88
C THR A 47 -17.17 16.87 17.89
N GLU A 48 -16.66 18.03 17.46
CA GLU A 48 -16.13 19.03 18.39
C GLU A 48 -17.22 19.75 19.21
N THR A 49 -18.34 20.07 18.56
CA THR A 49 -19.44 20.89 19.11
C THR A 49 -20.66 20.06 19.53
N ALA A 50 -20.73 18.79 19.14
CA ALA A 50 -21.83 17.89 19.45
C ALA A 50 -21.36 16.48 19.88
N ARG A 51 -22.25 15.77 20.58
CA ARG A 51 -22.25 14.31 20.64
C ARG A 51 -23.54 13.82 20.00
N ILE A 52 -23.40 13.03 18.94
CA ILE A 52 -24.54 12.42 18.26
C ILE A 52 -24.55 10.94 18.63
N TRP A 53 -25.70 10.46 19.07
CA TRP A 53 -25.90 9.12 19.60
C TRP A 53 -26.90 8.40 18.71
N ILE A 54 -26.45 7.35 18.05
CA ILE A 54 -27.31 6.49 17.25
C ILE A 54 -27.99 5.52 18.22
N LEU A 55 -29.32 5.57 18.29
CA LEU A 55 -30.13 4.74 19.16
C LEU A 55 -30.74 3.56 18.40
N GLN A 56 -31.32 2.62 19.11
CA GLN A 56 -32.09 1.50 18.53
C GLN A 56 -33.30 1.97 17.71
N ASP A 57 -33.86 3.14 18.03
CA ASP A 57 -35.13 3.66 17.54
C ASP A 57 -35.05 5.17 17.17
N GLY A 58 -33.86 5.70 16.90
CA GLY A 58 -33.69 7.14 16.68
C GLY A 58 -32.26 7.66 16.71
N ILE A 59 -32.10 8.98 16.74
CA ILE A 59 -30.83 9.69 16.89
C ILE A 59 -30.97 10.78 17.96
N ARG A 60 -30.11 10.76 18.98
CA ARG A 60 -30.04 11.82 19.99
C ARG A 60 -28.87 12.76 19.73
N PHE A 61 -29.14 14.04 19.75
CA PHE A 61 -28.16 15.11 19.60
C PHE A 61 -27.93 15.77 20.96
N SER A 62 -26.67 15.95 21.34
CA SER A 62 -26.26 16.69 22.54
C SER A 62 -25.34 17.84 22.11
N LEU A 63 -25.91 19.04 22.04
CA LEU A 63 -25.24 20.24 21.53
C LEU A 63 -24.63 21.07 22.67
N ARG A 64 -23.49 21.71 22.39
CA ARG A 64 -22.82 22.66 23.28
C ARG A 64 -22.89 24.08 22.70
N GLY A 65 -23.26 25.06 23.52
CA GLY A 65 -23.34 26.46 23.12
C GLY A 65 -21.97 27.15 22.96
N PRO A 66 -21.94 28.36 22.37
CA PRO A 66 -20.70 29.04 21.95
C PRO A 66 -19.94 29.82 23.07
N SER A 67 -20.41 29.84 24.31
CA SER A 67 -19.77 30.53 25.45
C SER A 67 -19.11 29.54 26.43
N ASP A 68 -17.91 29.87 26.92
CA ASP A 68 -17.22 29.07 27.95
C ASP A 68 -17.80 29.25 29.37
N GLU A 69 -18.65 30.26 29.61
CA GLU A 69 -19.23 30.54 30.94
C GLU A 69 -20.60 29.86 31.20
N ASP A 70 -21.34 29.40 30.16
CA ASP A 70 -22.66 28.75 30.34
C ASP A 70 -22.57 27.22 30.53
N SER A 71 -21.61 26.76 31.33
CA SER A 71 -21.31 25.33 31.51
C SER A 71 -22.17 24.65 32.60
N ILE A 72 -23.46 24.41 32.36
CA ILE A 72 -24.20 23.33 33.08
C ILE A 72 -25.20 22.58 32.19
N GLY A 73 -25.74 23.18 31.12
CA GLY A 73 -26.76 22.55 30.26
C GLY A 73 -26.24 22.20 28.87
N LEU A 74 -26.10 20.91 28.56
CA LEU A 74 -26.14 20.46 27.15
C LEU A 74 -27.57 20.65 26.64
N PHE A 75 -27.75 21.26 25.46
CA PHE A 75 -29.04 21.25 24.80
C PHE A 75 -29.21 19.89 24.11
N VAL A 76 -30.13 19.07 24.63
CA VAL A 76 -30.32 17.69 24.18
C VAL A 76 -31.71 17.57 23.56
N PHE A 77 -31.75 17.09 22.31
CA PHE A 77 -32.98 16.67 21.65
C PHE A 77 -32.80 15.28 21.05
N THR A 78 -33.90 14.57 20.81
CA THR A 78 -33.87 13.22 20.23
C THR A 78 -34.86 13.13 19.08
N GLU A 79 -34.37 12.83 17.90
CA GLU A 79 -35.19 12.30 16.80
C GLU A 79 -35.53 10.83 17.12
N ARG A 80 -36.81 10.48 17.08
CA ARG A 80 -37.34 9.13 17.25
C ARG A 80 -38.00 8.68 15.97
N PHE A 81 -37.72 7.45 15.55
CA PHE A 81 -38.32 6.84 14.37
C PHE A 81 -39.63 6.16 14.78
N GLU A 82 -40.75 6.76 14.41
CA GLU A 82 -42.08 6.28 14.82
C GLU A 82 -42.37 4.90 14.21
N GLY A 83 -42.73 3.93 15.06
CA GLY A 83 -43.05 2.58 14.63
C GLY A 83 -41.86 1.75 14.14
N ALA A 84 -40.62 2.20 14.35
CA ALA A 84 -39.43 1.42 14.04
C ALA A 84 -39.22 0.25 15.02
N ASP A 85 -38.70 -0.86 14.50
CA ASP A 85 -38.14 -1.95 15.30
C ASP A 85 -36.70 -1.59 15.76
N PRO A 86 -36.15 -2.24 16.81
CA PRO A 86 -34.79 -2.00 17.28
C PRO A 86 -33.72 -2.30 16.20
N GLY A 87 -33.15 -1.24 15.63
CA GLY A 87 -32.17 -1.34 14.56
C GLY A 87 -30.82 -1.94 14.99
N ARG A 88 -30.03 -2.34 14.01
CA ARG A 88 -28.68 -2.90 14.15
C ARG A 88 -27.66 -2.02 13.42
N PHE A 89 -26.70 -1.48 14.16
CA PHE A 89 -25.61 -0.70 13.60
C PHE A 89 -24.53 -1.59 12.95
N VAL A 90 -24.08 -1.17 11.76
CA VAL A 90 -23.00 -1.79 10.97
C VAL A 90 -22.05 -0.67 10.53
N GLY A 91 -20.82 -0.67 11.03
CA GLY A 91 -19.80 0.31 10.65
C GLY A 91 -19.14 0.00 9.30
N GLN A 92 -18.85 1.03 8.51
CA GLN A 92 -18.24 0.95 7.17
C GLN A 92 -16.97 1.81 7.09
N GLY A 93 -15.98 1.38 6.30
CA GLY A 93 -14.70 2.10 6.18
C GLY A 93 -13.96 2.27 7.52
N PRO A 94 -13.37 1.22 8.10
CA PRO A 94 -12.70 1.29 9.39
C PRO A 94 -11.53 2.28 9.37
N LEU A 95 -11.57 3.27 10.27
CA LEU A 95 -10.55 4.31 10.39
C LEU A 95 -9.35 3.81 11.20
N ALA A 96 -8.17 4.37 10.94
CA ALA A 96 -6.95 4.01 11.65
C ALA A 96 -7.02 4.37 13.15
N GLY A 97 -6.48 3.49 14.01
CA GLY A 97 -6.52 3.61 15.47
C GLY A 97 -7.63 2.80 16.12
N GLN A 98 -7.57 2.68 17.44
CA GLN A 98 -8.57 1.97 18.25
C GLN A 98 -8.79 2.70 19.57
N LEU A 99 -10.04 2.77 20.02
CA LEU A 99 -10.43 3.44 21.26
C LEU A 99 -10.50 2.44 22.42
N SER A 100 -10.35 2.93 23.66
CA SER A 100 -10.49 2.12 24.86
C SER A 100 -11.20 2.90 25.96
N TYR A 101 -12.23 2.30 26.55
CA TYR A 101 -13.11 2.90 27.53
C TYR A 101 -13.01 2.15 28.87
N PHE A 102 -12.79 2.91 29.94
CA PHE A 102 -12.73 2.40 31.31
C PHE A 102 -14.03 2.79 32.03
N LEU A 103 -14.83 1.79 32.42
CA LEU A 103 -16.18 1.98 32.95
C LEU A 103 -16.26 1.35 34.35
N PRO A 104 -17.18 1.81 35.22
CA PRO A 104 -17.37 1.21 36.55
C PRO A 104 -17.75 -0.29 36.53
N SER A 105 -18.30 -0.77 35.41
CA SER A 105 -18.76 -2.15 35.19
C SER A 105 -17.79 -3.03 34.39
N GLY A 106 -16.70 -2.47 33.83
CA GLY A 106 -15.75 -3.21 32.98
C GLY A 106 -14.95 -2.32 32.04
N THR A 107 -14.18 -2.93 31.13
CA THR A 107 -13.37 -2.20 30.14
C THR A 107 -13.73 -2.64 28.72
N ALA A 108 -14.15 -1.71 27.87
CA ALA A 108 -14.26 -1.94 26.43
C ALA A 108 -12.96 -1.50 25.76
N SER A 109 -12.03 -2.43 25.57
CA SER A 109 -10.72 -2.19 24.95
C SER A 109 -10.72 -2.53 23.46
N ARG A 110 -9.96 -1.78 22.66
CA ARG A 110 -9.78 -2.03 21.21
C ARG A 110 -11.06 -1.88 20.39
N VAL A 111 -11.86 -0.88 20.75
CA VAL A 111 -13.10 -0.53 20.04
C VAL A 111 -12.72 0.12 18.70
N PRO A 112 -13.18 -0.41 17.55
CA PRO A 112 -12.94 0.19 16.24
C PRO A 112 -13.81 1.45 16.05
N HIS A 113 -13.48 2.23 15.03
CA HIS A 113 -14.28 3.39 14.60
C HIS A 113 -14.31 3.48 13.07
N TYR A 114 -15.34 4.12 12.52
CA TYR A 114 -15.74 3.95 11.12
C TYR A 114 -16.04 5.29 10.44
N ALA A 115 -15.69 5.43 9.15
CA ALA A 115 -15.93 6.63 8.36
C ALA A 115 -17.43 6.87 8.08
N SER A 116 -18.16 5.78 7.82
CA SER A 116 -19.61 5.77 7.62
C SER A 116 -20.24 4.59 8.37
N ALA A 117 -21.56 4.51 8.41
CA ALA A 117 -22.28 3.42 9.03
C ALA A 117 -23.68 3.23 8.44
N VAL A 118 -24.28 2.09 8.72
CA VAL A 118 -25.67 1.76 8.40
C VAL A 118 -26.40 1.31 9.66
N VAL A 119 -27.63 1.76 9.84
CA VAL A 119 -28.58 1.19 10.81
C VAL A 119 -29.62 0.38 10.02
N ASP A 120 -29.54 -0.92 10.18
CA ASP A 120 -30.33 -1.92 9.46
C ASP A 120 -31.48 -2.44 10.33
N GLY A 121 -32.58 -2.90 9.74
CA GLY A 121 -33.71 -3.49 10.46
C GLY A 121 -34.61 -2.54 11.23
N LEU A 122 -34.50 -1.21 11.02
CA LEU A 122 -35.44 -0.22 11.61
C LEU A 122 -36.86 -0.39 11.06
N TYR A 123 -36.99 -0.67 9.76
CA TYR A 123 -38.26 -1.05 9.13
C TYR A 123 -38.04 -2.16 8.10
N PRO A 124 -39.05 -2.98 7.77
CA PRO A 124 -38.90 -4.06 6.79
C PRO A 124 -38.49 -3.54 5.40
N GLY A 125 -37.27 -3.88 4.97
CA GLY A 125 -36.70 -3.44 3.69
C GLY A 125 -36.34 -1.95 3.66
N VAL A 126 -35.98 -1.36 4.81
CA VAL A 126 -35.41 -0.01 4.91
C VAL A 126 -34.15 -0.03 5.77
N ARG A 127 -33.10 0.62 5.29
CA ARG A 127 -31.87 0.93 6.04
C ARG A 127 -31.63 2.43 6.10
N LEU A 128 -30.97 2.87 7.17
CA LEU A 128 -30.54 4.24 7.37
C LEU A 128 -29.02 4.32 7.21
N GLU A 129 -28.54 4.98 6.17
CA GLU A 129 -27.14 5.25 5.93
C GLU A 129 -26.72 6.54 6.66
N LEU A 130 -25.53 6.52 7.26
CA LEU A 130 -24.97 7.55 8.11
C LEU A 130 -23.55 7.87 7.65
N GLU A 131 -23.32 9.10 7.21
CA GLU A 131 -22.02 9.54 6.71
C GLU A 131 -21.62 10.88 7.34
N LEU A 132 -20.32 11.10 7.48
CA LEU A 132 -19.82 12.45 7.75
C LEU A 132 -19.58 13.15 6.40
N SER A 133 -20.18 14.32 6.18
CA SER A 133 -19.76 15.17 5.06
C SER A 133 -18.31 15.62 5.28
N ALA A 134 -17.65 16.07 4.20
CA ALA A 134 -16.29 16.63 4.27
C ALA A 134 -16.16 17.79 5.27
N ASP A 135 -17.27 18.47 5.58
CA ASP A 135 -17.38 19.64 6.46
C ASP A 135 -17.75 19.29 7.91
N GLY A 136 -17.91 18.00 8.22
CA GLY A 136 -18.22 17.51 9.56
C GLY A 136 -19.70 17.45 9.93
N PHE A 137 -20.61 17.64 8.97
CA PHE A 137 -22.05 17.43 9.19
C PHE A 137 -22.40 15.93 9.13
N LEU A 138 -23.38 15.50 9.93
CA LEU A 138 -23.95 14.16 9.80
C LEU A 138 -24.98 14.16 8.66
N LYS A 139 -24.67 13.45 7.57
CA LYS A 139 -25.63 13.11 6.52
C LYS A 139 -26.38 11.84 6.91
N THR A 140 -27.71 11.88 6.82
CA THR A 140 -28.60 10.73 7.02
C THR A 140 -29.31 10.42 5.70
N THR A 141 -29.32 9.17 5.25
CA THR A 141 -29.96 8.79 3.99
C THR A 141 -30.80 7.53 4.19
N TRP A 142 -32.10 7.65 3.97
CA TRP A 142 -33.03 6.53 4.04
C TRP A 142 -33.06 5.79 2.71
N VAL A 143 -32.61 4.54 2.70
CA VAL A 143 -32.59 3.67 1.51
C VAL A 143 -33.57 2.53 1.74
N GLY A 144 -34.53 2.36 0.82
CA GLY A 144 -35.52 1.30 0.90
C GLY A 144 -35.45 0.38 -0.32
N ASP A 145 -35.61 -0.91 -0.08
CA ASP A 145 -35.66 -1.96 -1.12
C ASP A 145 -36.86 -1.78 -2.08
N SER A 146 -37.83 -0.94 -1.71
CA SER A 146 -38.94 -0.52 -2.56
C SER A 146 -39.51 0.85 -2.14
N PRO A 147 -40.19 1.58 -3.06
CA PRO A 147 -40.90 2.83 -2.72
C PRO A 147 -42.02 2.63 -1.69
N GLU A 148 -42.52 1.40 -1.54
CA GLU A 148 -43.52 1.01 -0.55
C GLU A 148 -42.93 0.90 0.86
N ALA A 149 -41.68 0.45 1.00
CA ALA A 149 -41.02 0.29 2.30
C ALA A 149 -40.78 1.66 2.97
N LEU A 150 -40.30 2.65 2.20
CA LEU A 150 -40.04 4.01 2.69
C LEU A 150 -41.27 4.76 3.24
N LYS A 151 -42.50 4.31 2.94
CA LYS A 151 -43.73 4.91 3.50
C LYS A 151 -43.92 4.66 4.99
N SER A 152 -43.12 3.77 5.59
CA SER A 152 -43.13 3.48 7.02
C SER A 152 -42.22 4.40 7.83
N VAL A 153 -41.29 5.11 7.19
CA VAL A 153 -40.36 6.03 7.85
C VAL A 153 -41.10 7.28 8.32
N ALA A 154 -41.00 7.57 9.61
CA ALA A 154 -41.51 8.81 10.20
C ALA A 154 -40.67 9.23 11.40
N SER A 155 -40.46 10.54 11.57
CA SER A 155 -39.66 11.11 12.66
C SER A 155 -40.47 11.98 13.61
N HIS A 156 -40.20 11.87 14.90
CA HIS A 156 -40.73 12.71 15.98
C HIS A 156 -39.57 13.29 16.80
N PHE A 157 -39.62 14.58 17.16
CA PHE A 157 -38.50 15.27 17.81
C PHE A 157 -38.79 15.59 19.28
N GLU A 158 -38.23 14.78 20.18
CA GLU A 158 -38.27 14.98 21.64
C GLU A 158 -37.31 16.11 22.05
N GLY A 159 -37.80 17.12 22.78
CA GLY A 159 -36.95 18.15 23.41
C GLY A 159 -36.62 19.37 22.55
N LEU A 160 -37.13 19.44 21.32
CA LEU A 160 -37.11 20.67 20.52
C LEU A 160 -38.29 21.60 20.91
N PRO A 161 -38.14 22.93 20.74
CA PRO A 161 -39.27 23.86 20.78
C PRO A 161 -40.20 23.63 19.57
N GLU A 162 -41.33 24.33 19.53
CA GLU A 162 -42.22 24.32 18.35
C GLU A 162 -41.46 24.86 17.13
N GLY A 163 -41.23 24.00 16.14
CA GLY A 163 -40.50 24.31 14.91
C GLY A 163 -41.38 25.02 13.87
N GLU A 164 -40.74 25.74 12.96
CA GLU A 164 -41.41 26.40 11.84
C GLU A 164 -40.85 25.88 10.51
N ALA A 165 -41.70 25.28 9.68
CA ALA A 165 -41.33 24.94 8.30
C ALA A 165 -41.30 26.20 7.44
N ARG A 166 -40.14 26.55 6.88
CA ARG A 166 -39.96 27.68 5.96
C ARG A 166 -39.37 27.17 4.65
N GLY A 167 -40.25 26.88 3.69
CA GLY A 167 -39.85 26.27 2.42
C GLY A 167 -39.33 24.85 2.63
N ARG A 168 -38.07 24.58 2.25
CA ARG A 168 -37.44 23.27 2.41
C ARG A 168 -36.89 23.01 3.82
N TYR A 169 -36.68 24.04 4.62
CA TYR A 169 -36.07 23.88 5.94
C TYR A 169 -37.13 23.85 7.07
N LEU A 170 -36.95 22.93 8.02
CA LEU A 170 -37.60 22.96 9.32
C LEU A 170 -36.66 23.68 10.30
N HIS A 171 -37.08 24.86 10.77
CA HIS A 171 -36.27 25.70 11.64
C HIS A 171 -36.67 25.55 13.11
N PHE A 172 -35.67 25.51 13.99
CA PHE A 172 -35.83 25.60 15.43
C PHE A 172 -34.87 26.66 15.98
N GLU A 173 -35.40 27.65 16.69
CA GLU A 173 -34.61 28.63 17.45
C GLU A 173 -34.28 28.03 18.83
N LEU A 174 -33.02 27.64 19.04
CA LEU A 174 -32.58 26.97 20.28
C LEU A 174 -31.81 27.96 21.18
N PRO A 175 -31.72 27.70 22.50
CA PRO A 175 -30.87 28.49 23.40
C PRO A 175 -29.38 28.48 23.02
N VAL A 176 -28.93 27.52 22.21
CA VAL A 176 -27.53 27.33 21.79
C VAL A 176 -27.23 27.86 20.38
N GLY A 177 -28.22 28.43 19.69
CA GLY A 177 -28.13 28.84 18.28
C GLY A 177 -29.33 28.33 17.48
N ARG A 178 -29.32 28.52 16.16
CA ARG A 178 -30.37 28.00 15.29
C ARG A 178 -30.03 26.60 14.80
N LEU A 179 -31.03 25.71 14.82
CA LEU A 179 -31.02 24.45 14.10
C LEU A 179 -31.90 24.60 12.85
N GLU A 180 -31.33 24.33 11.68
CA GLU A 180 -32.05 24.28 10.41
C GLU A 180 -31.91 22.85 9.87
N MET A 181 -33.03 22.16 9.64
CA MET A 181 -33.06 20.80 9.11
C MET A 181 -33.65 20.84 7.70
N ASP A 182 -32.85 20.52 6.69
CA ASP A 182 -33.33 20.50 5.30
C ASP A 182 -34.27 19.32 5.05
N LEU A 183 -35.20 19.48 4.10
CA LEU A 183 -36.00 18.38 3.58
C LEU A 183 -35.08 17.30 3.03
N PRO A 184 -35.30 16.03 3.38
CA PRO A 184 -34.77 14.94 2.59
C PRO A 184 -35.27 15.10 1.15
N HIS A 185 -34.37 15.28 0.20
CA HIS A 185 -34.68 15.20 -1.23
C HIS A 185 -35.20 13.78 -1.54
N ALA A 186 -35.89 13.59 -2.67
CA ALA A 186 -36.64 12.35 -2.85
C ALA A 186 -36.97 12.08 -4.33
N GLU A 187 -36.37 11.05 -4.94
CA GLU A 187 -36.58 10.74 -6.37
C GLU A 187 -37.29 9.42 -6.57
N GLY A 188 -38.42 9.41 -7.28
CA GLY A 188 -39.07 8.17 -7.71
C GLY A 188 -38.60 7.69 -9.08
N LEU A 189 -39.06 6.50 -9.48
CA LEU A 189 -38.84 5.87 -10.81
C LEU A 189 -39.22 6.73 -12.05
N ARG A 190 -39.68 7.97 -11.88
CA ARG A 190 -40.05 8.92 -12.93
C ARG A 190 -39.59 10.37 -12.64
N GLY A 191 -38.60 10.55 -11.77
CA GLY A 191 -38.05 11.85 -11.38
C GLY A 191 -38.44 12.28 -9.95
N GLU A 192 -38.12 13.53 -9.63
CA GLU A 192 -38.32 14.11 -8.30
C GLU A 192 -39.77 13.98 -7.80
N VAL A 193 -39.89 13.56 -6.55
CA VAL A 193 -41.14 13.38 -5.81
C VAL A 193 -41.15 14.44 -4.73
N HIS A 194 -42.19 15.28 -4.72
CA HIS A 194 -42.34 16.34 -3.74
C HIS A 194 -42.32 15.79 -2.30
N ALA A 195 -41.19 15.99 -1.62
CA ALA A 195 -41.06 15.84 -0.18
C ALA A 195 -41.63 17.08 0.52
N GLN A 196 -42.28 16.89 1.67
CA GLN A 196 -42.77 17.98 2.51
C GLN A 196 -42.72 17.59 3.98
N TRP A 197 -42.44 18.55 4.85
CA TRP A 197 -42.55 18.40 6.30
C TRP A 197 -44.02 18.48 6.70
N LEU A 198 -44.63 17.34 7.04
CA LEU A 198 -45.98 17.29 7.60
C LEU A 198 -45.92 17.35 9.12
N SER A 199 -46.55 18.37 9.70
CA SER A 199 -46.80 18.44 11.14
C SER A 199 -48.10 17.72 11.52
N ARG A 200 -48.04 16.85 12.53
CA ARG A 200 -49.21 16.33 13.27
C ARG A 200 -48.82 16.14 14.72
N ASP A 201 -49.60 16.68 15.65
CA ASP A 201 -49.45 16.46 17.09
C ASP A 201 -48.00 16.67 17.61
N ASN A 202 -47.30 17.70 17.11
CA ASN A 202 -45.88 18.02 17.31
C ASN A 202 -44.84 17.03 16.73
N ALA A 203 -45.24 15.95 16.04
CA ALA A 203 -44.35 15.18 15.16
C ALA A 203 -44.17 15.87 13.80
N TRP A 204 -42.99 15.71 13.20
CA TRP A 204 -42.62 16.32 11.91
C TRP A 204 -42.16 15.23 10.94
N THR A 205 -43.09 14.72 10.13
CA THR A 205 -42.83 13.63 9.18
C THR A 205 -42.42 14.18 7.82
N PRO A 206 -41.23 13.84 7.28
CA PRO A 206 -40.90 14.11 5.90
C PRO A 206 -41.67 13.09 5.02
N VAL A 207 -42.62 13.57 4.21
CA VAL A 207 -43.46 12.68 3.36
C VAL A 207 -43.18 12.92 1.89
N ALA A 208 -42.63 11.91 1.22
CA ALA A 208 -42.32 11.91 -0.22
C ALA A 208 -42.99 10.71 -0.95
N PRO A 209 -44.21 10.87 -1.51
CA PRO A 209 -44.95 9.74 -2.07
C PRO A 209 -44.36 9.19 -3.38
N LYS A 210 -43.63 8.06 -3.30
CA LYS A 210 -43.00 7.23 -4.37
C LYS A 210 -41.47 7.39 -4.59
N ALA A 211 -40.71 7.86 -3.60
CA ALA A 211 -39.26 8.05 -3.73
C ALA A 211 -38.40 6.76 -3.60
N THR A 212 -37.13 6.86 -4.02
CA THR A 212 -36.13 5.78 -4.18
C THR A 212 -34.63 6.18 -4.09
N ARG A 213 -34.17 7.42 -4.40
CA ARG A 213 -32.74 7.86 -4.23
C ARG A 213 -32.56 9.39 -4.06
N ILE A 214 -31.34 9.86 -3.70
CA ILE A 214 -30.98 11.25 -3.33
C ILE A 214 -29.55 11.76 -3.76
N ASP A 215 -29.52 12.85 -4.55
CA ASP A 215 -28.61 14.06 -4.61
C ASP A 215 -27.06 13.99 -4.95
N PRO A 216 -26.53 14.82 -5.89
CA PRO A 216 -25.09 15.07 -6.15
C PRO A 216 -24.31 15.87 -5.07
N VAL A 217 -22.99 16.04 -5.25
CA VAL A 217 -22.06 16.55 -4.22
C VAL A 217 -21.30 17.82 -4.66
N TYR A 218 -21.54 18.93 -3.95
CA TYR A 218 -20.70 20.13 -4.02
C TYR A 218 -19.37 19.87 -3.29
N ARG A 219 -18.22 20.06 -3.94
CA ARG A 219 -16.91 19.70 -3.35
C ARG A 219 -16.22 20.89 -2.70
N PHE A 220 -15.96 21.96 -3.45
CA PHE A 220 -15.48 23.22 -2.88
C PHE A 220 -15.61 24.43 -3.83
N SER A 221 -15.50 25.61 -3.25
CA SER A 221 -15.25 26.87 -3.92
C SER A 221 -14.48 27.82 -3.01
N THR A 222 -13.46 28.49 -3.53
CA THR A 222 -12.59 29.39 -2.76
C THR A 222 -12.13 30.56 -3.60
N PHE A 223 -12.06 31.76 -3.03
CA PHE A 223 -11.32 32.87 -3.66
C PHE A 223 -9.81 32.58 -3.65
N SER A 224 -9.05 33.26 -4.52
CA SER A 224 -7.58 33.23 -4.49
C SER A 224 -7.03 33.89 -3.24
N GLY A 225 -7.79 34.78 -2.60
CA GLY A 225 -7.38 35.53 -1.41
C GLY A 225 -6.43 36.69 -1.71
N SER A 226 -6.14 36.96 -2.99
CA SER A 226 -5.28 38.05 -3.46
C SER A 226 -5.83 39.43 -3.10
N VAL A 227 -4.91 40.33 -2.74
CA VAL A 227 -5.20 41.76 -2.48
C VAL A 227 -5.09 42.60 -3.76
N SER A 228 -4.28 42.16 -4.73
CA SER A 228 -4.33 42.70 -6.09
C SER A 228 -5.59 42.20 -6.80
N ASP A 229 -6.19 43.05 -7.63
CA ASP A 229 -7.11 42.61 -8.66
C ASP A 229 -6.46 41.49 -9.50
N ASN A 230 -7.24 40.45 -9.78
CA ASN A 230 -6.81 39.24 -10.48
C ASN A 230 -8.03 38.55 -11.10
N PHE A 231 -7.89 38.07 -12.33
CA PHE A 231 -8.99 37.55 -13.17
C PHE A 231 -8.75 36.09 -13.54
N GLY A 232 -9.79 35.25 -13.54
CA GLY A 232 -9.77 33.84 -13.94
C GLY A 232 -10.00 33.64 -15.44
N TYR A 233 -9.33 32.62 -15.99
CA TYR A 233 -9.40 32.25 -17.42
C TYR A 233 -9.63 30.74 -17.60
N THR A 234 -8.72 29.93 -17.07
CA THR A 234 -8.58 28.51 -17.42
C THR A 234 -8.37 27.68 -16.16
N ALA A 235 -8.82 26.43 -16.18
CA ALA A 235 -8.65 25.51 -15.06
C ALA A 235 -8.53 24.07 -15.55
N THR A 236 -7.82 23.25 -14.79
CA THR A 236 -7.64 21.82 -15.04
C THR A 236 -7.49 21.07 -13.72
N TYR A 237 -7.50 19.75 -13.81
CA TYR A 237 -7.31 18.82 -12.70
C TYR A 237 -6.05 17.99 -12.89
N ASP A 238 -5.63 17.29 -11.84
CA ASP A 238 -4.66 16.20 -11.93
C ASP A 238 -5.23 14.87 -11.40
N LEU A 239 -4.42 13.80 -11.51
CA LEU A 239 -4.80 12.44 -11.10
C LEU A 239 -4.95 12.26 -9.57
N GLN A 240 -4.77 13.32 -8.76
CA GLN A 240 -5.07 13.33 -7.33
C GLN A 240 -6.35 14.11 -7.01
N GLY A 241 -7.11 14.56 -8.02
CA GLY A 241 -8.32 15.37 -7.87
C GLY A 241 -8.06 16.81 -7.43
N ARG A 242 -6.80 17.27 -7.47
CA ARG A 242 -6.42 18.65 -7.14
C ARG A 242 -6.78 19.58 -8.29
N THR A 243 -7.11 20.83 -7.96
CA THR A 243 -7.54 21.84 -8.95
C THR A 243 -6.42 22.83 -9.24
N TRP A 244 -6.00 22.90 -10.50
CA TRP A 244 -5.19 23.98 -11.03
C TRP A 244 -6.07 25.10 -11.57
N LEU A 245 -5.78 26.34 -11.19
CA LEU A 245 -6.32 27.56 -11.81
C LEU A 245 -5.23 28.28 -12.61
N GLY A 246 -5.63 28.92 -13.69
CA GLY A 246 -4.86 29.88 -14.45
C GLY A 246 -5.66 31.15 -14.71
N GLY A 247 -5.01 32.29 -14.47
CA GLY A 247 -5.55 33.62 -14.64
C GLY A 247 -4.46 34.66 -14.81
N ILE A 248 -4.77 35.91 -14.51
CA ILE A 248 -3.81 37.04 -14.52
C ILE A 248 -3.88 37.84 -13.22
N ALA A 249 -2.77 38.43 -12.82
CA ALA A 249 -2.70 39.37 -11.70
C ALA A 249 -2.20 40.75 -12.18
N PHE A 250 -2.82 41.83 -11.70
CA PHE A 250 -2.50 43.20 -12.10
C PHE A 250 -1.38 43.86 -11.28
N GLY A 251 -0.79 43.14 -10.32
CA GLY A 251 0.24 43.68 -9.45
C GLY A 251 0.79 42.70 -8.40
N ALA A 252 1.63 43.24 -7.51
CA ALA A 252 2.11 42.55 -6.33
C ALA A 252 0.98 42.25 -5.33
N GLN A 253 1.23 41.38 -4.33
CA GLN A 253 0.26 40.94 -3.32
C GLN A 253 -0.78 39.90 -3.80
N PHE A 254 -0.45 39.14 -4.85
CA PHE A 254 -1.03 37.82 -5.11
C PHE A 254 -0.39 36.77 -4.16
N PRO A 255 -1.10 35.72 -3.72
CA PRO A 255 -0.52 34.70 -2.85
C PRO A 255 0.48 33.81 -3.59
N VAL A 256 1.69 33.72 -3.05
CA VAL A 256 2.78 32.90 -3.57
C VAL A 256 3.14 31.82 -2.57
N VAL A 257 3.11 30.57 -3.01
CA VAL A 257 3.46 29.37 -2.24
C VAL A 257 4.14 28.38 -3.19
N ASN A 258 5.32 27.87 -2.87
CA ASN A 258 6.01 26.81 -3.65
C ASN A 258 6.18 27.05 -5.17
N GLY A 259 6.04 28.29 -5.65
CA GLY A 259 5.98 28.63 -7.07
C GLY A 259 7.32 28.98 -7.73
N VAL A 260 7.42 28.76 -9.05
CA VAL A 260 8.61 29.11 -9.87
C VAL A 260 8.97 30.61 -9.89
N GLN A 261 7.99 31.52 -9.79
CA GLN A 261 8.22 32.96 -9.80
C GLN A 261 7.47 33.63 -8.64
N SER A 262 8.23 34.15 -7.69
CA SER A 262 7.71 34.66 -6.41
C SER A 262 7.36 36.14 -6.37
N SER A 263 7.47 36.84 -7.51
CA SER A 263 7.20 38.27 -7.63
C SER A 263 6.64 38.62 -9.00
N PHE A 264 5.66 39.52 -9.01
CA PHE A 264 5.15 40.20 -10.20
C PHE A 264 6.31 40.85 -10.99
N ALA A 265 6.44 40.52 -12.28
CA ALA A 265 7.54 40.97 -13.13
C ALA A 265 7.32 42.40 -13.68
N GLY A 266 6.07 42.76 -13.99
CA GLY A 266 5.71 44.13 -14.35
C GLY A 266 4.72 44.20 -15.51
N GLY A 267 4.95 45.13 -16.44
CA GLY A 267 4.29 45.20 -17.76
C GLY A 267 2.79 45.52 -17.82
N GLY A 268 2.03 45.20 -16.78
CA GLY A 268 0.60 45.45 -16.62
C GLY A 268 -0.14 44.26 -16.05
N THR A 269 0.16 43.04 -16.54
CA THR A 269 -0.43 41.78 -16.07
C THR A 269 0.56 40.63 -16.27
N ASP A 270 0.84 39.89 -15.19
CA ASP A 270 1.53 38.61 -15.22
C ASP A 270 0.47 37.50 -15.20
N VAL A 271 0.79 36.31 -15.74
CA VAL A 271 -0.03 35.11 -15.51
C VAL A 271 0.05 34.74 -14.02
N ALA A 272 -1.07 34.28 -13.47
CA ALA A 272 -1.19 33.79 -12.11
C ALA A 272 -1.68 32.34 -12.13
N LEU A 273 -0.93 31.42 -11.52
CA LEU A 273 -1.27 30.00 -11.45
C LEU A 273 -1.42 29.57 -9.99
N MET A 274 -2.42 28.75 -9.68
CA MET A 274 -2.66 28.21 -8.33
C MET A 274 -3.00 26.72 -8.38
N LEU A 275 -2.59 25.96 -7.37
CA LEU A 275 -2.98 24.58 -7.13
C LEU A 275 -3.61 24.45 -5.74
N PHE A 276 -4.87 24.00 -5.68
CA PHE A 276 -5.59 23.75 -4.45
C PHE A 276 -5.62 22.26 -4.09
N SER A 277 -5.73 21.96 -2.80
CA SER A 277 -6.09 20.61 -2.32
C SER A 277 -7.49 20.18 -2.82
N PRO A 278 -7.80 18.87 -2.89
CA PRO A 278 -9.07 18.38 -3.44
C PRO A 278 -10.32 18.79 -2.64
N ASP A 279 -10.14 19.32 -1.43
CA ASP A 279 -11.17 19.85 -0.53
C ASP A 279 -11.23 21.38 -0.51
N GLY A 280 -10.38 22.07 -1.28
CA GLY A 280 -10.33 23.54 -1.35
C GLY A 280 -9.82 24.27 -0.11
N THR A 281 -9.42 23.56 0.95
CA THR A 281 -9.01 24.18 2.23
C THR A 281 -7.60 24.75 2.20
N SER A 282 -6.74 24.25 1.30
CA SER A 282 -5.30 24.55 1.29
C SER A 282 -4.78 24.93 -0.09
N LEU A 283 -4.02 26.03 -0.15
CA LEU A 283 -3.21 26.39 -1.33
C LEU A 283 -1.87 25.65 -1.29
N LEU A 284 -1.64 24.77 -2.27
CA LEU A 284 -0.45 23.93 -2.38
C LEU A 284 0.66 24.59 -3.22
N CYS A 285 0.26 25.30 -4.28
CA CYS A 285 1.12 26.16 -5.09
C CYS A 285 0.40 27.46 -5.45
N GLY A 286 1.12 28.58 -5.44
CA GLY A 286 0.72 29.86 -6.02
C GLY A 286 1.95 30.51 -6.65
N THR A 287 1.89 30.88 -7.91
CA THR A 287 3.01 31.48 -8.65
C THR A 287 2.55 32.56 -9.61
N TYR A 288 3.40 33.57 -9.81
CA TYR A 288 3.34 34.39 -11.01
C TYR A 288 3.97 33.63 -12.19
N TYR A 289 3.78 34.13 -13.40
CA TYR A 289 4.61 33.83 -14.57
C TYR A 289 4.53 34.99 -15.56
N GLY A 290 5.60 35.75 -15.75
CA GLY A 290 5.54 36.97 -16.56
C GLY A 290 6.88 37.66 -16.82
N GLY A 291 6.82 38.76 -17.56
CA GLY A 291 7.97 39.51 -18.07
C GLY A 291 7.85 41.02 -17.93
N GLY A 292 8.40 41.77 -18.89
CA GLY A 292 8.40 43.24 -18.88
C GLY A 292 7.14 43.89 -19.47
N ASN A 293 6.20 43.09 -19.97
CA ASN A 293 4.97 43.48 -20.67
C ASN A 293 3.80 42.59 -20.18
N ARG A 294 2.70 42.49 -20.92
CA ARG A 294 1.52 41.70 -20.51
C ARG A 294 1.58 40.25 -20.96
N GLU A 295 1.15 39.36 -20.07
CA GLU A 295 0.87 37.95 -20.33
C GLU A 295 -0.59 37.60 -19.98
N GLN A 296 -1.13 36.57 -20.64
CA GLN A 296 -2.39 35.91 -20.24
C GLN A 296 -2.41 34.42 -20.65
N PRO A 297 -2.96 33.51 -19.81
CA PRO A 297 -3.14 32.12 -20.17
C PRO A 297 -4.43 31.93 -21.00
N HIS A 298 -4.45 30.98 -21.93
CA HIS A 298 -5.64 30.64 -22.72
C HIS A 298 -6.15 29.24 -22.35
N SER A 299 -5.28 28.23 -22.37
CA SER A 299 -5.66 26.88 -21.95
C SER A 299 -4.53 26.21 -21.18
N MET A 300 -4.90 25.30 -20.29
CA MET A 300 -3.96 24.50 -19.51
C MET A 300 -4.45 23.04 -19.43
N MET A 301 -3.50 22.11 -19.32
CA MET A 301 -3.80 20.68 -19.17
C MET A 301 -2.66 20.00 -18.40
N VAL A 302 -3.01 19.10 -17.48
CA VAL A 302 -2.03 18.24 -16.82
C VAL A 302 -1.77 17.02 -17.70
N GLY A 303 -0.51 16.73 -17.97
CA GLY A 303 -0.09 15.57 -18.75
C GLY A 303 -0.11 14.26 -17.93
N PRO A 304 0.04 13.09 -18.58
CA PRO A 304 0.02 11.78 -17.91
C PRO A 304 1.06 11.61 -16.77
N ASN A 305 2.14 12.39 -16.78
CA ASN A 305 3.18 12.38 -15.74
C ASN A 305 2.86 13.29 -14.53
N GLY A 306 1.72 13.99 -14.53
CA GLY A 306 1.33 14.95 -13.49
C GLY A 306 1.83 16.38 -13.72
N ASP A 307 2.69 16.61 -14.71
CA ASP A 307 3.19 17.94 -15.09
C ASP A 307 2.09 18.82 -15.70
N LEU A 308 2.04 20.09 -15.31
CA LEU A 308 1.13 21.07 -15.87
C LEU A 308 1.73 21.69 -17.14
N VAL A 309 0.97 21.69 -18.25
CA VAL A 309 1.28 22.50 -19.43
C VAL A 309 0.27 23.65 -19.55
N VAL A 310 0.77 24.86 -19.83
CA VAL A 310 -0.02 26.08 -20.03
C VAL A 310 0.33 26.67 -21.39
N MET A 311 -0.69 26.98 -22.19
CA MET A 311 -0.58 27.77 -23.42
C MET A 311 -1.26 29.11 -23.21
N GLY A 312 -0.64 30.18 -23.72
CA GLY A 312 -1.18 31.53 -23.67
C GLY A 312 -0.44 32.46 -24.60
N ILE A 313 -0.64 33.77 -24.44
CA ILE A 313 0.07 34.80 -25.21
C ILE A 313 0.83 35.76 -24.30
N THR A 314 1.89 36.35 -24.85
CA THR A 314 2.79 37.29 -24.19
C THR A 314 3.13 38.45 -25.11
N GLY A 315 3.34 39.64 -24.54
CA GLY A 315 4.00 40.77 -25.21
C GLY A 315 5.44 40.98 -24.74
N SER A 316 6.01 40.05 -23.96
CA SER A 316 7.30 40.19 -23.28
C SER A 316 8.41 39.42 -24.02
N ALA A 317 9.48 40.11 -24.36
CA ALA A 317 10.70 39.49 -24.91
C ALA A 317 11.62 38.85 -23.86
N ASN A 318 11.16 38.74 -22.60
CA ASN A 318 12.00 38.42 -21.44
C ASN A 318 11.32 37.49 -20.42
N LEU A 319 10.39 36.64 -20.86
CA LEU A 319 9.84 35.58 -20.01
C LEU A 319 10.94 34.64 -19.48
N PRO A 320 10.80 34.09 -18.26
CA PRO A 320 11.64 33.01 -17.76
C PRO A 320 11.55 31.79 -18.69
N HIS A 321 12.69 31.28 -19.19
CA HIS A 321 12.69 30.20 -20.17
C HIS A 321 13.81 29.19 -19.92
N THR A 322 13.60 27.96 -20.42
CA THR A 322 14.63 26.91 -20.45
C THR A 322 15.56 27.12 -21.64
N ALA A 323 16.87 26.89 -21.46
CA ALA A 323 17.85 26.97 -22.55
C ALA A 323 17.65 25.91 -23.66
N THR A 324 16.75 24.94 -23.45
CA THR A 324 16.34 23.89 -24.38
C THR A 324 15.00 24.16 -25.06
N GLY A 325 14.37 25.32 -24.85
CA GLY A 325 13.12 25.68 -25.54
C GLY A 325 13.31 25.75 -27.06
N TYR A 326 12.31 25.31 -27.82
CA TYR A 326 12.36 25.31 -29.29
C TYR A 326 12.68 26.70 -29.87
N ASP A 327 11.99 27.73 -29.39
CA ASP A 327 12.33 29.14 -29.60
C ASP A 327 12.37 29.87 -28.24
N THR A 328 13.37 30.72 -28.10
CA THR A 328 13.64 31.55 -26.91
C THR A 328 13.57 33.04 -27.23
N THR A 329 13.12 33.39 -28.44
CA THR A 329 13.00 34.74 -28.94
C THR A 329 11.54 35.13 -29.15
N TYR A 330 11.23 36.36 -28.76
CA TYR A 330 9.96 37.02 -29.04
C TYR A 330 10.10 37.82 -30.34
N ALA A 331 9.25 37.53 -31.31
CA ALA A 331 9.22 38.18 -32.61
C ALA A 331 8.18 39.32 -32.64
N GLY A 332 7.00 39.10 -32.06
CA GLY A 332 5.97 40.11 -31.85
C GLY A 332 5.37 40.68 -33.14
N GLY A 333 4.58 41.74 -32.99
CA GLY A 333 3.78 42.26 -34.08
C GLY A 333 3.23 43.67 -33.87
N THR A 334 2.06 43.94 -34.44
CA THR A 334 1.40 45.24 -34.35
C THR A 334 0.51 45.32 -33.11
N SER A 335 0.38 46.52 -32.53
CA SER A 335 -0.44 46.74 -31.32
C SER A 335 -1.86 46.17 -31.48
N ILE A 336 -2.25 45.28 -30.56
CA ILE A 336 -3.51 44.53 -30.61
C ILE A 336 -4.19 44.45 -29.24
N ASN A 337 -5.50 44.22 -29.21
CA ASN A 337 -6.25 43.94 -27.99
C ASN A 337 -6.77 42.50 -28.01
N GLY A 338 -6.74 41.81 -26.87
CA GLY A 338 -7.36 40.50 -26.69
C GLY A 338 -7.64 40.20 -25.21
N GLY A 339 -8.79 39.58 -24.89
CA GLY A 339 -9.14 39.19 -23.52
C GLY A 339 -9.13 40.36 -22.51
N GLY A 340 -9.62 41.53 -22.91
CA GLY A 340 -9.56 42.74 -22.08
C GLY A 340 -8.17 43.40 -21.94
N GLN A 341 -7.11 42.79 -22.49
CA GLN A 341 -5.74 43.30 -22.43
C GLN A 341 -5.30 44.01 -23.73
N SER A 342 -4.31 44.90 -23.60
CA SER A 342 -3.70 45.63 -24.73
C SER A 342 -2.21 45.30 -24.85
N PHE A 343 -1.84 44.70 -25.98
CA PHE A 343 -0.50 44.24 -26.30
C PHE A 343 0.18 45.23 -27.26
N ASN A 344 0.84 46.25 -26.69
CA ASN A 344 1.36 47.40 -27.45
C ASN A 344 2.48 47.06 -28.48
N GLN A 345 3.11 45.89 -28.33
CA GLN A 345 4.22 45.41 -29.18
C GLN A 345 3.82 44.14 -29.96
N GLY A 346 2.52 43.93 -30.14
CA GLY A 346 1.96 42.67 -30.61
C GLY A 346 2.00 41.55 -29.57
N SER A 347 1.73 40.33 -30.01
CA SER A 347 1.72 39.15 -29.15
C SER A 347 2.29 37.92 -29.86
N ASP A 348 3.06 37.12 -29.12
CA ASP A 348 3.45 35.76 -29.50
C ASP A 348 2.75 34.75 -28.58
N LEU A 349 2.63 33.50 -29.04
CA LEU A 349 2.29 32.39 -28.15
C LEU A 349 3.46 32.07 -27.23
N TYR A 350 3.16 31.69 -25.99
CA TYR A 350 4.10 30.97 -25.13
C TYR A 350 3.50 29.62 -24.74
N VAL A 351 4.38 28.65 -24.53
CA VAL A 351 4.04 27.33 -24.00
C VAL A 351 4.96 27.06 -22.82
N LEU A 352 4.37 26.78 -21.66
CA LEU A 352 5.02 26.61 -20.37
C LEU A 352 4.74 25.19 -19.87
N ARG A 353 5.76 24.48 -19.37
CA ARG A 353 5.61 23.22 -18.62
C ARG A 353 6.21 23.36 -17.23
N LEU A 354 5.37 23.15 -16.21
CA LEU A 354 5.74 23.05 -14.80
C LEU A 354 5.66 21.59 -14.33
N ASP A 355 6.40 21.26 -13.30
CA ASP A 355 6.23 19.99 -12.59
C ASP A 355 4.89 19.93 -11.84
N SER A 356 4.50 18.75 -11.37
CA SER A 356 3.24 18.53 -10.63
C SER A 356 3.11 19.33 -9.32
N THR A 357 4.18 19.95 -8.83
CA THR A 357 4.15 20.84 -7.65
C THR A 357 4.13 22.32 -8.00
N GLY A 358 4.41 22.71 -9.25
CA GLY A 358 4.54 24.11 -9.67
C GLY A 358 5.84 24.80 -9.25
N SER A 359 6.81 24.05 -8.71
CA SER A 359 8.07 24.58 -8.16
C SER A 359 9.24 24.54 -9.13
N VAL A 360 9.13 23.77 -10.23
CA VAL A 360 10.18 23.60 -11.24
C VAL A 360 9.66 23.91 -12.64
N LEU A 361 10.33 24.83 -13.32
CA LEU A 361 10.15 25.09 -14.75
C LEU A 361 10.84 23.96 -15.55
N GLN A 362 10.05 23.04 -16.10
CA GLN A 362 10.54 21.88 -16.87
C GLN A 362 10.82 22.23 -18.33
N GLY A 363 10.07 23.17 -18.90
CA GLY A 363 10.22 23.61 -20.29
C GLY A 363 9.47 24.91 -20.54
N MET A 364 9.99 25.72 -21.45
CA MET A 364 9.23 26.81 -22.07
C MET A 364 9.73 27.08 -23.50
N THR A 365 8.82 27.43 -24.39
CA THR A 365 9.12 27.99 -25.72
C THR A 365 8.18 29.14 -26.06
N TYR A 366 8.70 30.12 -26.82
CA TYR A 366 7.85 31.01 -27.64
C TYR A 366 7.41 30.28 -28.91
N LEU A 367 6.34 30.76 -29.55
CA LEU A 367 5.93 30.39 -30.90
C LEU A 367 5.31 31.62 -31.58
N GLY A 368 5.92 32.13 -32.65
CA GLY A 368 5.43 33.33 -33.34
C GLY A 368 6.07 33.61 -34.70
N GLY A 369 5.52 34.60 -35.40
CA GLY A 369 6.07 35.21 -36.61
C GLY A 369 6.22 36.72 -36.44
N THR A 370 6.03 37.51 -37.51
CA THR A 370 6.13 38.99 -37.46
C THR A 370 4.77 39.70 -37.42
N GLY A 371 3.69 38.93 -37.38
CA GLY A 371 2.33 39.37 -37.06
C GLY A 371 2.01 39.09 -35.59
N ASN A 372 0.73 39.01 -35.24
CA ASN A 372 0.33 38.60 -33.89
C ASN A 372 -0.14 37.15 -33.90
N ASP A 373 0.38 36.37 -32.96
CA ASP A 373 0.13 34.95 -32.81
C ASP A 373 -0.68 34.65 -31.54
N GLY A 374 -1.50 33.60 -31.61
CA GLY A 374 -2.35 33.12 -30.52
C GLY A 374 -3.62 33.93 -30.25
N VAL A 375 -3.73 35.15 -30.79
CA VAL A 375 -4.90 36.03 -30.58
C VAL A 375 -5.90 35.91 -31.72
N ASN A 376 -7.16 35.62 -31.38
CA ASN A 376 -8.27 35.71 -32.33
C ASN A 376 -8.76 37.16 -32.42
N ALA A 377 -8.50 37.84 -33.54
CA ALA A 377 -8.81 39.26 -33.67
C ALA A 377 -10.19 39.55 -34.27
N ASN A 378 -10.75 38.64 -35.07
CA ASN A 378 -11.86 38.96 -35.99
C ASN A 378 -13.11 38.06 -35.88
N LEU A 379 -13.03 36.89 -35.24
CA LEU A 379 -14.14 35.94 -35.13
C LEU A 379 -14.68 35.90 -33.69
N VAL A 380 -15.44 36.92 -33.30
CA VAL A 380 -15.86 37.18 -31.91
C VAL A 380 -17.39 37.21 -31.80
N MET A 381 -17.97 36.42 -30.89
CA MET A 381 -19.37 36.56 -30.45
C MET A 381 -19.52 36.91 -28.98
N ASN A 382 -18.53 36.58 -28.15
CA ASN A 382 -18.50 36.79 -26.71
C ASN A 382 -17.34 37.67 -26.26
N TYR A 383 -17.45 38.25 -25.07
CA TYR A 383 -16.27 38.72 -24.34
C TYR A 383 -15.33 37.54 -24.05
N GLY A 384 -14.02 37.78 -24.16
CA GLY A 384 -12.99 36.76 -23.99
C GLY A 384 -12.70 35.88 -25.21
N ASP A 385 -13.48 35.95 -26.29
CA ASP A 385 -13.26 35.11 -27.49
C ASP A 385 -11.94 35.39 -28.22
N GLN A 386 -11.25 36.50 -27.92
CA GLN A 386 -9.90 36.76 -28.44
C GLN A 386 -8.82 35.90 -27.77
N ALA A 387 -9.11 35.37 -26.57
CA ALA A 387 -8.24 34.51 -25.78
C ALA A 387 -8.68 33.04 -25.88
N ARG A 388 -8.92 32.59 -27.12
CA ARG A 388 -9.37 31.24 -27.44
C ARG A 388 -8.24 30.43 -28.07
N GLY A 389 -8.16 29.19 -27.62
CA GLY A 389 -7.28 28.17 -28.14
C GLY A 389 -7.25 27.00 -27.17
N GLU A 390 -6.71 25.88 -27.63
CA GLU A 390 -6.65 24.65 -26.85
C GLU A 390 -5.23 24.10 -26.80
N VAL A 391 -4.86 23.52 -25.66
CA VAL A 391 -3.65 22.72 -25.47
C VAL A 391 -4.04 21.32 -25.03
N LEU A 392 -3.54 20.31 -25.74
CA LEU A 392 -3.73 18.90 -25.42
C LEU A 392 -2.38 18.25 -25.14
N VAL A 393 -2.28 17.50 -24.05
CA VAL A 393 -1.03 16.85 -23.62
C VAL A 393 -1.21 15.33 -23.70
N ALA A 394 -0.48 14.71 -24.62
CA ALA A 394 -0.47 13.26 -24.81
C ALA A 394 0.94 12.70 -24.51
N PRO A 395 1.09 11.36 -24.34
CA PRO A 395 2.41 10.74 -24.16
C PRO A 395 3.40 11.03 -25.30
N ASP A 396 2.90 11.32 -26.51
CA ASP A 396 3.71 11.52 -27.71
C ASP A 396 3.98 12.99 -28.08
N GLY A 397 3.36 13.96 -27.38
CA GLY A 397 3.54 15.38 -27.67
C GLY A 397 2.54 16.31 -26.99
N VAL A 398 2.78 17.61 -27.18
CA VAL A 398 1.87 18.69 -26.81
C VAL A 398 1.29 19.28 -28.10
N TYR A 399 -0.03 19.28 -28.21
CA TYR A 399 -0.76 19.82 -29.36
C TYR A 399 -1.37 21.17 -28.99
N ILE A 400 -1.26 22.13 -29.90
CA ILE A 400 -1.79 23.49 -29.74
C ILE A 400 -2.70 23.76 -30.92
N ALA A 401 -3.89 24.30 -30.65
CA ALA A 401 -4.87 24.70 -31.66
C ALA A 401 -5.36 26.12 -31.35
N THR A 402 -5.13 27.07 -32.25
CA THR A 402 -5.35 28.51 -32.00
C THR A 402 -5.46 29.29 -33.33
N SER A 403 -5.18 30.60 -33.33
CA SER A 403 -5.20 31.47 -34.51
C SER A 403 -3.86 32.21 -34.70
N THR A 404 -3.59 32.67 -35.92
CA THR A 404 -2.42 33.49 -36.25
C THR A 404 -2.75 34.57 -37.29
N LEU A 405 -2.09 35.73 -37.14
CA LEU A 405 -2.00 36.81 -38.13
C LEU A 405 -0.60 36.86 -38.81
N SER A 406 0.28 35.90 -38.51
CA SER A 406 1.67 35.84 -38.97
C SER A 406 1.81 35.05 -40.26
N ALA A 407 1.92 35.76 -41.40
CA ALA A 407 2.19 35.14 -42.70
C ALA A 407 3.54 34.38 -42.79
N ASN A 408 4.42 34.56 -41.80
CA ASN A 408 5.75 33.94 -41.71
C ASN A 408 5.94 33.07 -40.46
N PHE A 409 4.85 32.63 -39.79
CA PHE A 409 4.97 31.60 -38.76
C PHE A 409 5.62 30.35 -39.38
N SER A 410 6.50 29.68 -38.64
CA SER A 410 7.26 28.53 -39.13
C SER A 410 6.37 27.29 -39.30
N SER A 411 5.68 27.19 -40.45
CA SER A 411 4.83 26.05 -40.82
C SER A 411 5.60 24.99 -41.61
N THR A 412 5.43 23.72 -41.24
CA THR A 412 6.03 22.58 -41.97
C THR A 412 5.13 21.99 -43.06
N MET A 413 3.81 22.27 -43.02
CA MET A 413 2.83 21.66 -43.94
C MET A 413 2.17 22.67 -44.89
N MET A 414 1.27 23.53 -44.41
CA MET A 414 0.62 24.57 -45.22
C MET A 414 1.07 25.98 -44.80
N PRO A 415 1.38 26.88 -45.76
CA PRO A 415 1.69 28.28 -45.48
C PRO A 415 0.43 29.06 -45.08
N ALA A 416 0.58 30.28 -44.60
CA ALA A 416 -0.55 31.18 -44.36
C ALA A 416 -1.28 31.52 -45.68
N HIS A 417 -2.60 31.65 -45.60
CA HIS A 417 -3.49 31.79 -46.75
C HIS A 417 -4.49 32.98 -46.63
N GLY A 418 -4.74 33.47 -45.41
CA GLY A 418 -5.79 34.44 -45.11
C GLY A 418 -5.35 35.75 -44.47
N MET A 419 -6.34 36.50 -43.98
CA MET A 419 -6.12 37.66 -43.10
C MET A 419 -5.95 37.25 -41.63
N GLN A 420 -6.53 36.11 -41.26
CA GLN A 420 -6.31 35.38 -40.01
C GLN A 420 -6.52 33.91 -40.36
N ASP A 421 -5.58 33.04 -39.99
CA ASP A 421 -5.68 31.59 -40.21
C ASP A 421 -5.77 30.86 -38.87
N GLY A 422 -6.43 29.71 -38.86
CA GLY A 422 -6.27 28.73 -37.79
C GLY A 422 -4.84 28.18 -37.79
N LEU A 423 -4.27 27.97 -36.61
CA LEU A 423 -2.92 27.44 -36.42
C LEU A 423 -2.99 26.16 -35.59
N VAL A 424 -2.34 25.10 -36.07
CA VAL A 424 -2.13 23.88 -35.28
C VAL A 424 -0.65 23.53 -35.24
N VAL A 425 -0.13 23.23 -34.05
CA VAL A 425 1.27 22.87 -33.81
C VAL A 425 1.33 21.63 -32.93
N LYS A 426 2.22 20.69 -33.26
CA LYS A 426 2.62 19.57 -32.39
C LYS A 426 4.06 19.77 -31.94
N LEU A 427 4.26 19.99 -30.65
CA LEU A 427 5.56 19.99 -29.97
C LEU A 427 5.91 18.60 -29.44
N ALA A 428 7.21 18.30 -29.35
CA ALA A 428 7.71 17.23 -28.50
C ALA A 428 7.35 17.50 -27.03
N PRO A 429 7.22 16.48 -26.16
CA PRO A 429 6.82 16.67 -24.76
C PRO A 429 7.71 17.65 -23.98
N GLY A 430 9.00 17.78 -24.33
CA GLY A 430 9.96 18.69 -23.69
C GLY A 430 9.81 20.16 -24.07
N LEU A 431 8.93 20.50 -25.03
CA LEU A 431 8.79 21.83 -25.64
C LEU A 431 10.06 22.30 -26.39
N ASP A 432 10.94 21.37 -26.73
CA ASP A 432 12.28 21.57 -27.31
C ASP A 432 12.32 21.41 -28.84
N TYR A 433 11.27 20.85 -29.45
CA TYR A 433 11.17 20.63 -30.88
C TYR A 433 9.72 20.68 -31.39
N VAL A 434 9.48 21.36 -32.52
CA VAL A 434 8.22 21.28 -33.27
C VAL A 434 8.27 20.08 -34.22
N SER A 435 7.42 19.08 -33.96
CA SER A 435 7.26 17.89 -34.82
C SER A 435 6.60 18.24 -36.16
N TRP A 436 5.53 19.04 -36.11
CA TRP A 436 4.90 19.62 -37.28
C TRP A 436 4.04 20.84 -36.89
N SER A 437 3.79 21.71 -37.86
CA SER A 437 2.95 22.89 -37.74
C SER A 437 2.25 23.18 -39.07
N SER A 438 1.00 23.62 -39.02
CA SER A 438 0.22 23.96 -40.21
C SER A 438 -0.73 25.12 -39.96
N HIS A 439 -0.84 26.00 -40.97
CA HIS A 439 -1.96 26.92 -41.09
C HIS A 439 -3.16 26.19 -41.68
N PHE A 440 -4.36 26.61 -41.28
CA PHE A 440 -5.63 26.13 -41.80
C PHE A 440 -6.59 27.32 -41.91
N GLY A 441 -6.87 27.72 -43.15
CA GLY A 441 -7.75 28.84 -43.45
C GLY A 441 -7.85 29.07 -44.96
N GLY A 442 -8.62 30.09 -45.32
CA GLY A 442 -8.86 30.52 -46.70
C GLY A 442 -8.52 32.00 -46.86
N PRO A 443 -9.07 32.70 -47.87
CA PRO A 443 -8.71 34.09 -48.15
C PRO A 443 -9.28 35.13 -47.15
N SER A 444 -10.01 34.69 -46.11
CA SER A 444 -10.80 35.54 -45.21
C SER A 444 -10.21 35.53 -43.79
N HIS A 445 -11.06 35.68 -42.76
CA HIS A 445 -10.73 35.36 -41.38
C HIS A 445 -11.23 33.97 -41.03
N ASP A 446 -10.33 33.13 -40.55
CA ASP A 446 -10.58 31.75 -40.14
C ASP A 446 -9.84 31.51 -38.81
N ALA A 447 -10.40 30.67 -37.93
CA ALA A 447 -9.87 30.45 -36.59
C ALA A 447 -10.19 29.05 -36.07
N ILE A 448 -9.35 28.58 -35.14
CA ILE A 448 -9.58 27.37 -34.34
C ILE A 448 -9.60 27.78 -32.86
N PHE A 449 -10.59 27.28 -32.11
CA PHE A 449 -10.83 27.62 -30.70
C PHE A 449 -10.73 26.42 -29.77
N GLY A 450 -11.16 25.24 -30.22
CA GLY A 450 -11.16 24.00 -29.43
C GLY A 450 -10.61 22.81 -30.23
N ALA A 451 -10.09 21.81 -29.52
CA ALA A 451 -9.55 20.59 -30.12
C ALA A 451 -9.71 19.36 -29.21
N THR A 452 -9.70 18.15 -29.79
CA THR A 452 -9.70 16.89 -29.04
C THR A 452 -8.99 15.76 -29.83
N LEU A 453 -8.46 14.74 -29.14
CA LEU A 453 -7.63 13.64 -29.70
C LEU A 453 -8.33 12.29 -29.55
N GLN A 454 -8.90 11.77 -30.64
CA GLN A 454 -9.72 10.56 -30.64
C GLN A 454 -9.06 9.47 -31.50
N GLU A 455 -9.13 8.21 -31.07
CA GLU A 455 -8.78 7.10 -31.97
C GLU A 455 -9.88 6.88 -33.00
N HIS A 456 -9.49 6.79 -34.27
CA HIS A 456 -10.36 6.44 -35.37
C HIS A 456 -9.64 5.49 -36.33
N GLN A 457 -10.24 4.33 -36.62
CA GLN A 457 -9.68 3.29 -37.50
C GLN A 457 -8.24 2.83 -37.13
N GLY A 458 -7.90 2.78 -35.84
CA GLY A 458 -6.57 2.38 -35.37
C GLY A 458 -5.51 3.48 -35.47
N GLN A 459 -5.92 4.74 -35.62
CA GLN A 459 -5.04 5.90 -35.68
C GLN A 459 -5.59 7.05 -34.85
N VAL A 460 -4.73 7.76 -34.11
CA VAL A 460 -5.14 8.97 -33.39
C VAL A 460 -5.36 10.11 -34.40
N LYS A 461 -6.55 10.70 -34.37
CA LYS A 461 -6.93 11.87 -35.15
C LYS A 461 -7.15 13.05 -34.22
N LEU A 462 -6.68 14.21 -34.65
CA LEU A 462 -6.94 15.49 -34.02
C LEU A 462 -8.18 16.09 -34.68
N PHE A 463 -9.24 16.26 -33.91
CA PHE A 463 -10.40 17.03 -34.34
C PHE A 463 -10.33 18.44 -33.79
N THR A 464 -10.63 19.42 -34.62
CA THR A 464 -10.63 20.85 -34.25
C THR A 464 -11.98 21.48 -34.56
N VAL A 465 -12.33 22.52 -33.79
CA VAL A 465 -13.50 23.36 -34.03
C VAL A 465 -13.15 24.83 -33.87
N GLY A 466 -13.75 25.66 -34.71
CA GLY A 466 -13.69 27.12 -34.62
C GLY A 466 -14.75 27.77 -35.50
N GLY A 467 -14.32 28.75 -36.29
CA GLY A 467 -15.21 29.46 -37.22
C GLY A 467 -14.48 30.02 -38.42
N SER A 468 -15.26 30.31 -39.47
CA SER A 468 -14.73 30.65 -40.78
C SER A 468 -15.63 31.63 -41.53
N PHE A 469 -15.03 32.71 -42.04
CA PHE A 469 -15.64 33.62 -43.02
C PHE A 469 -15.23 33.29 -44.47
N SER A 470 -14.46 32.22 -44.66
CA SER A 470 -14.17 31.63 -45.97
C SER A 470 -15.28 30.64 -46.36
N ASP A 471 -15.54 30.47 -47.66
CA ASP A 471 -16.51 29.50 -48.22
C ASP A 471 -15.82 28.23 -48.77
N SER A 472 -14.53 28.31 -49.06
CA SER A 472 -13.77 27.29 -49.79
C SER A 472 -13.09 26.22 -48.92
N LEU A 473 -13.45 26.09 -47.64
CA LEU A 473 -12.75 25.22 -46.68
C LEU A 473 -13.49 23.93 -46.35
N GLY A 474 -14.72 23.75 -46.83
CA GLY A 474 -15.48 22.52 -46.66
C GLY A 474 -15.06 21.46 -47.67
N THR A 475 -14.92 20.21 -47.22
CA THR A 475 -14.68 19.09 -48.13
C THR A 475 -15.98 18.79 -48.89
N SER A 476 -15.93 18.53 -50.19
CA SER A 476 -17.14 18.28 -51.02
C SER A 476 -18.02 17.10 -50.58
N SER A 477 -17.48 16.23 -49.72
CA SER A 477 -18.18 15.10 -49.07
C SER A 477 -18.34 15.26 -47.56
N GLY A 478 -18.11 16.46 -47.01
CA GLY A 478 -18.49 16.83 -45.65
C GLY A 478 -19.99 17.08 -45.53
N TYR A 479 -20.51 17.07 -44.31
CA TYR A 479 -21.94 17.27 -44.01
C TYR A 479 -22.50 18.57 -44.61
N GLN A 480 -21.78 19.67 -44.44
CA GLN A 480 -22.06 20.97 -45.04
C GLN A 480 -20.77 21.45 -45.74
N PRO A 481 -20.67 21.30 -47.08
CA PRO A 481 -19.43 21.56 -47.82
C PRO A 481 -19.19 23.05 -48.15
N LEU A 482 -20.19 23.92 -47.93
CA LEU A 482 -20.16 25.36 -48.22
C LEU A 482 -20.66 26.13 -46.99
N ASN A 483 -20.24 27.39 -46.88
CA ASN A 483 -20.67 28.32 -45.84
C ASN A 483 -22.11 28.78 -46.15
N ALA A 484 -23.00 28.74 -45.16
CA ALA A 484 -24.42 29.02 -45.33
C ALA A 484 -24.77 30.51 -45.18
N GLY A 485 -23.87 31.35 -44.68
CA GLY A 485 -24.21 32.69 -44.21
C GLY A 485 -23.06 33.68 -44.05
N LEU A 486 -23.05 34.36 -42.90
CA LEU A 486 -22.10 35.42 -42.59
C LEU A 486 -20.83 34.91 -41.89
N GLY A 487 -20.76 33.60 -41.67
CA GLY A 487 -19.67 32.91 -40.99
C GLY A 487 -20.21 31.68 -40.30
N ASP A 488 -19.60 30.54 -40.55
CA ASP A 488 -20.07 29.26 -40.05
C ASP A 488 -19.06 28.62 -39.09
N ALA A 489 -19.58 27.77 -38.20
CA ALA A 489 -18.71 26.93 -37.39
C ALA A 489 -17.96 25.97 -38.30
N TRP A 490 -16.66 25.82 -38.07
CA TRP A 490 -15.80 25.03 -38.94
C TRP A 490 -15.19 23.88 -38.14
N VAL A 491 -15.38 22.66 -38.62
CA VAL A 491 -14.92 21.42 -37.98
C VAL A 491 -13.96 20.71 -38.91
N GLN A 492 -12.83 20.26 -38.37
CA GLN A 492 -11.79 19.58 -39.14
C GLN A 492 -11.39 18.25 -38.49
N ARG A 493 -10.92 17.31 -39.31
CA ARG A 493 -10.18 16.11 -38.90
C ARG A 493 -8.79 16.12 -39.53
N ILE A 494 -7.78 16.02 -38.67
CA ILE A 494 -6.36 16.07 -39.01
C ILE A 494 -5.71 14.79 -38.50
N ASP A 495 -4.79 14.21 -39.27
CA ASP A 495 -3.97 13.10 -38.80
C ASP A 495 -2.97 13.60 -37.73
N ALA A 496 -3.08 13.12 -36.48
CA ALA A 496 -2.31 13.67 -35.36
C ALA A 496 -0.80 13.35 -35.44
N ALA A 497 -0.42 12.31 -36.19
CA ALA A 497 0.98 11.95 -36.39
C ALA A 497 1.68 12.87 -37.41
N THR A 498 0.99 13.20 -38.51
CA THR A 498 1.58 13.90 -39.67
C THR A 498 1.16 15.35 -39.85
N GLY A 499 0.08 15.80 -39.21
CA GLY A 499 -0.48 17.14 -39.40
C GLY A 499 -1.26 17.32 -40.71
N ILE A 500 -1.52 16.25 -41.45
CA ILE A 500 -2.24 16.30 -42.72
C ILE A 500 -3.74 16.48 -42.45
N LEU A 501 -4.33 17.51 -43.04
CA LEU A 501 -5.78 17.73 -43.05
C LEU A 501 -6.47 16.68 -43.93
N GLU A 502 -7.36 15.87 -43.35
CA GLU A 502 -8.04 14.78 -44.05
C GLU A 502 -9.45 15.16 -44.50
N LYS A 503 -10.16 15.92 -43.65
CA LYS A 503 -11.60 16.17 -43.80
C LYS A 503 -12.00 17.46 -43.10
N THR A 504 -12.98 18.14 -43.68
CA THR A 504 -13.59 19.35 -43.12
C THR A 504 -15.07 19.44 -43.43
N THR A 505 -15.83 20.07 -42.54
CA THR A 505 -17.23 20.48 -42.75
C THR A 505 -17.51 21.82 -42.09
N TYR A 506 -18.47 22.55 -42.62
CA TYR A 506 -19.13 23.64 -41.90
C TYR A 506 -20.28 23.10 -41.04
N LEU A 507 -20.79 23.96 -40.17
CA LEU A 507 -22.13 23.91 -39.60
C LEU A 507 -22.61 25.34 -39.34
N GLY A 508 -23.71 25.74 -39.98
CA GLY A 508 -24.26 27.07 -39.72
C GLY A 508 -25.58 27.34 -40.42
N THR A 509 -25.89 28.62 -40.50
CA THR A 509 -27.16 29.17 -40.96
C THR A 509 -26.90 30.37 -41.87
N THR A 510 -27.91 31.16 -42.21
CA THR A 510 -27.70 32.45 -42.90
C THR A 510 -27.18 33.56 -41.96
N GLY A 511 -27.15 33.32 -40.65
CA GLY A 511 -26.55 34.21 -39.66
C GLY A 511 -25.04 33.97 -39.51
N PRO A 512 -24.42 34.56 -38.47
CA PRO A 512 -23.14 34.12 -37.94
C PRO A 512 -23.33 32.96 -36.94
N ASP A 513 -22.51 31.93 -37.10
CA ASP A 513 -22.43 30.70 -36.33
C ASP A 513 -20.94 30.42 -36.02
N LEU A 514 -20.60 30.11 -34.78
CA LEU A 514 -19.22 29.74 -34.36
C LEU A 514 -19.27 28.55 -33.42
N GLY A 515 -18.37 27.58 -33.61
CA GLY A 515 -18.15 26.48 -32.66
C GLY A 515 -16.94 26.78 -31.78
N PHE A 516 -17.07 26.59 -30.47
CA PHE A 516 -16.02 26.96 -29.51
C PHE A 516 -15.28 25.78 -28.92
N MET A 517 -16.00 24.69 -28.63
CA MET A 517 -15.45 23.53 -27.93
C MET A 517 -15.95 22.23 -28.55
N ILE A 518 -15.14 21.19 -28.43
CA ILE A 518 -15.35 19.87 -29.01
C ILE A 518 -15.08 18.81 -27.94
N ALA A 519 -15.96 17.83 -27.84
CA ALA A 519 -15.85 16.68 -26.95
C ALA A 519 -15.94 15.39 -27.78
N GLN A 520 -15.06 14.45 -27.48
CA GLN A 520 -15.09 13.10 -28.06
C GLN A 520 -15.82 12.15 -27.14
N ASN A 521 -16.48 11.14 -27.70
CA ASN A 521 -16.89 9.98 -26.91
C ASN A 521 -15.62 9.19 -26.51
N PRO A 522 -15.40 8.90 -25.21
CA PRO A 522 -14.21 8.16 -24.77
C PRO A 522 -14.14 6.73 -25.33
N GLU A 523 -12.95 6.15 -25.40
CA GLU A 523 -12.81 4.74 -25.78
C GLU A 523 -13.50 3.83 -24.73
N GLY A 524 -14.19 2.79 -25.18
CA GLY A 524 -14.98 1.91 -24.32
C GLY A 524 -16.28 2.52 -23.78
N ALA A 525 -16.51 3.83 -23.96
CA ALA A 525 -17.73 4.51 -23.52
C ALA A 525 -18.98 4.00 -24.25
N TYR A 526 -20.11 4.13 -23.57
CA TYR A 526 -21.41 3.90 -24.18
C TYR A 526 -21.67 4.93 -25.28
N LYS A 527 -22.29 4.48 -26.37
CA LYS A 527 -22.55 5.33 -27.53
C LYS A 527 -23.54 6.45 -27.16
N ALA A 528 -23.04 7.67 -27.05
CA ALA A 528 -23.87 8.87 -26.88
C ALA A 528 -24.92 8.97 -27.97
N ILE A 529 -24.49 8.89 -29.24
CA ILE A 529 -25.36 8.80 -30.40
C ILE A 529 -24.61 8.22 -31.61
N GLY A 530 -25.32 7.47 -32.46
CA GLY A 530 -24.78 6.96 -33.72
C GLY A 530 -23.81 5.80 -33.49
N ASP A 531 -22.53 6.11 -33.44
CA ASP A 531 -21.45 5.15 -33.18
C ASP A 531 -20.56 5.57 -31.99
N SER A 532 -19.52 4.80 -31.72
CA SER A 532 -18.60 5.02 -30.59
C SER A 532 -17.51 6.06 -30.89
N SER A 533 -17.33 6.43 -32.16
CA SER A 533 -16.39 7.45 -32.64
C SER A 533 -17.04 8.83 -32.82
N ALA A 534 -18.33 8.97 -32.49
CA ALA A 534 -19.02 10.25 -32.59
C ALA A 534 -18.34 11.35 -31.76
N ILE A 535 -18.29 12.56 -32.34
CA ILE A 535 -17.84 13.78 -31.66
C ILE A 535 -19.03 14.70 -31.43
N ALA A 536 -18.98 15.51 -30.38
CA ALA A 536 -19.89 16.61 -30.12
C ALA A 536 -19.15 17.95 -30.21
N ILE A 537 -19.80 18.99 -30.74
CA ILE A 537 -19.34 20.38 -30.62
C ILE A 537 -20.40 21.24 -29.92
N VAL A 538 -19.97 22.32 -29.28
CA VAL A 538 -20.85 23.37 -28.74
C VAL A 538 -20.44 24.73 -29.29
N GLY A 539 -21.44 25.56 -29.58
CA GLY A 539 -21.22 26.86 -30.21
C GLY A 539 -22.32 27.88 -29.94
N ASN A 540 -22.17 29.05 -30.55
CA ASN A 540 -23.20 30.08 -30.57
C ASN A 540 -23.68 30.37 -31.99
N THR A 541 -24.94 30.78 -32.10
CA THR A 541 -25.61 31.14 -33.35
C THR A 541 -26.41 32.43 -33.17
N LYS A 542 -26.52 33.24 -34.23
CA LYS A 542 -27.55 34.30 -34.33
C LYS A 542 -28.64 33.98 -35.38
N GLY A 543 -28.59 32.81 -36.01
CA GLY A 543 -29.59 32.31 -36.95
C GLY A 543 -30.45 31.18 -36.37
N LEU A 544 -31.48 30.78 -37.13
CA LEU A 544 -32.42 29.75 -36.69
C LEU A 544 -31.92 28.35 -37.09
N MET A 545 -31.17 27.71 -36.19
CA MET A 545 -30.73 26.32 -36.35
C MET A 545 -31.88 25.31 -36.30
N SER A 546 -31.80 24.29 -37.16
CA SER A 546 -32.83 23.24 -37.29
C SER A 546 -32.57 22.07 -36.34
N THR A 547 -33.18 22.11 -35.16
CA THR A 547 -33.04 21.08 -34.12
C THR A 547 -33.62 19.72 -34.53
N THR A 548 -33.01 18.63 -34.06
CA THR A 548 -33.54 17.27 -34.20
C THR A 548 -34.89 17.14 -33.46
N ASN A 549 -35.87 16.51 -34.11
CA ASN A 549 -37.21 16.34 -33.55
C ASN A 549 -37.25 15.28 -32.43
N GLY A 550 -38.09 15.51 -31.41
CA GLY A 550 -38.42 14.51 -30.40
C GLY A 550 -37.44 14.38 -29.23
N ILE A 551 -36.44 15.27 -29.15
CA ILE A 551 -35.51 15.40 -28.02
C ILE A 551 -35.71 16.76 -27.34
N TRP A 552 -35.14 16.93 -26.15
CA TRP A 552 -35.23 18.20 -25.40
C TRP A 552 -34.45 19.32 -26.11
N GLY A 553 -34.85 20.56 -25.86
CA GLY A 553 -34.17 21.77 -26.31
C GLY A 553 -35.03 23.01 -26.08
N GLN A 554 -34.40 24.18 -26.09
CA GLN A 554 -35.09 25.47 -26.10
C GLN A 554 -34.93 26.06 -27.52
N PRO A 555 -35.88 25.82 -28.45
CA PRO A 555 -35.75 26.22 -29.84
C PRO A 555 -35.65 27.74 -30.02
N SER A 556 -35.15 28.17 -31.17
CA SER A 556 -34.90 29.59 -31.51
C SER A 556 -33.90 30.30 -30.58
N SER A 557 -32.99 29.56 -29.94
CA SER A 557 -32.01 30.09 -28.99
C SER A 557 -30.59 30.17 -29.55
N SER A 558 -29.74 30.98 -28.91
CA SER A 558 -28.39 31.31 -29.36
C SER A 558 -27.29 30.29 -29.06
N GLN A 559 -27.52 29.24 -28.27
CA GLN A 559 -26.54 28.17 -28.04
C GLN A 559 -26.97 26.91 -28.77
N TYR A 560 -26.01 26.18 -29.32
CA TYR A 560 -26.25 24.89 -29.95
C TYR A 560 -25.23 23.83 -29.55
N MET A 561 -25.65 22.57 -29.61
CA MET A 561 -24.81 21.38 -29.50
C MET A 561 -25.08 20.48 -30.70
N ALA A 562 -24.01 19.99 -31.34
CA ALA A 562 -24.08 19.24 -32.59
C ALA A 562 -23.21 17.98 -32.53
N TRP A 563 -23.74 16.83 -32.95
CA TRP A 563 -23.02 15.55 -32.94
C TRP A 563 -22.76 15.05 -34.35
N PHE A 564 -21.49 14.80 -34.68
CA PHE A 564 -21.05 14.29 -35.97
C PHE A 564 -20.52 12.85 -35.87
N ASP A 565 -20.56 12.13 -36.98
CA ASP A 565 -19.71 10.97 -37.22
C ASP A 565 -18.23 11.37 -37.33
N ALA A 566 -17.31 10.45 -37.04
CA ALA A 566 -15.87 10.70 -37.18
C ALA A 566 -15.41 10.97 -38.63
N GLU A 567 -16.24 10.70 -39.64
CA GLU A 567 -16.00 11.06 -41.05
C GLU A 567 -16.52 12.46 -41.44
N LEU A 568 -17.13 13.21 -40.51
CA LEU A 568 -17.71 14.54 -40.71
C LEU A 568 -18.69 14.60 -41.91
N THR A 569 -19.41 13.52 -42.17
CA THR A 569 -20.40 13.38 -43.26
C THR A 569 -21.84 13.45 -42.78
N THR A 570 -22.07 13.07 -41.54
CA THR A 570 -23.39 12.80 -40.96
C THR A 570 -23.52 13.55 -39.65
N LEU A 571 -24.44 14.53 -39.60
CA LEU A 571 -24.90 15.12 -38.36
C LEU A 571 -25.97 14.21 -37.74
N TYR A 572 -25.66 13.56 -36.62
CA TYR A 572 -26.58 12.67 -35.92
C TYR A 572 -27.63 13.43 -35.09
N ARG A 573 -27.25 14.55 -34.50
CA ARG A 573 -28.11 15.34 -33.60
C ARG A 573 -27.72 16.81 -33.62
N LEU A 574 -28.72 17.69 -33.57
CA LEU A 574 -28.57 19.11 -33.28
C LEU A 574 -29.59 19.50 -32.20
N GLN A 575 -29.12 20.12 -31.13
CA GLN A 575 -29.96 20.68 -30.06
C GLN A 575 -29.62 22.15 -29.88
N THR A 576 -30.62 22.99 -29.59
CA THR A 576 -30.40 24.37 -29.13
C THR A 576 -30.92 24.55 -27.71
N PHE A 577 -30.27 25.43 -26.97
CA PHE A 577 -30.67 25.85 -25.63
C PHE A 577 -30.38 27.35 -25.48
N GLY A 578 -30.97 28.01 -24.48
CA GLY A 578 -30.95 29.47 -24.36
C GLY A 578 -32.33 30.07 -24.09
N SER A 579 -32.44 31.40 -24.15
CA SER A 579 -33.64 32.13 -23.73
C SER A 579 -34.72 32.27 -24.82
N GLY A 580 -34.76 31.37 -25.82
CA GLY A 580 -35.75 31.41 -26.89
C GLY A 580 -35.63 32.57 -27.89
N THR A 581 -34.46 33.21 -27.95
CA THR A 581 -34.11 34.21 -28.98
C THR A 581 -32.67 34.02 -29.47
N THR A 582 -32.43 34.31 -30.74
CA THR A 582 -31.09 34.34 -31.36
C THR A 582 -30.45 35.73 -31.33
N SER A 583 -31.13 36.73 -30.74
CA SER A 583 -30.67 38.13 -30.68
C SER A 583 -29.70 38.43 -29.53
N SER A 584 -29.61 37.55 -28.53
CA SER A 584 -28.77 37.70 -27.33
C SER A 584 -28.08 36.38 -27.05
N ILE A 585 -26.76 36.40 -26.86
CA ILE A 585 -25.98 35.19 -26.59
C ILE A 585 -26.06 34.89 -25.09
N ASN A 586 -26.81 33.85 -24.70
CA ASN A 586 -26.98 33.57 -23.27
C ASN A 586 -25.71 33.07 -22.57
N CYS A 587 -24.92 32.21 -23.22
CA CYS A 587 -23.71 31.63 -22.63
C CYS A 587 -22.51 31.64 -23.59
N SER A 588 -21.39 32.17 -23.11
CA SER A 588 -20.04 31.93 -23.61
C SER A 588 -19.55 30.58 -23.06
N PRO A 589 -19.22 29.58 -23.90
CA PRO A 589 -18.73 28.27 -23.42
C PRO A 589 -17.40 28.38 -22.67
N THR A 590 -17.25 27.64 -21.57
CA THR A 590 -15.99 27.55 -20.80
C THR A 590 -15.50 26.13 -20.56
N ALA A 591 -16.37 25.13 -20.49
CA ALA A 591 -15.97 23.73 -20.43
C ALA A 591 -16.98 22.85 -21.17
N PHE A 592 -16.49 21.77 -21.79
CA PHE A 592 -17.31 20.83 -22.54
C PHE A 592 -16.69 19.43 -22.52
N MET A 593 -17.47 18.39 -22.21
CA MET A 593 -16.99 17.01 -22.11
C MET A 593 -18.10 16.00 -22.39
N MET A 594 -17.73 14.80 -22.82
CA MET A 594 -18.60 13.62 -22.83
C MET A 594 -18.00 12.56 -21.89
N ASP A 595 -18.83 11.95 -21.04
CA ASP A 595 -18.40 10.93 -20.08
C ASP A 595 -18.39 9.50 -20.68
N VAL A 596 -18.05 8.51 -19.86
CA VAL A 596 -18.12 7.08 -20.21
C VAL A 596 -19.55 6.56 -20.44
N CYS A 597 -20.58 7.29 -20.02
CA CYS A 597 -22.00 6.97 -20.26
C CYS A 597 -22.50 7.48 -21.63
N GLY A 598 -21.73 8.33 -22.30
CA GLY A 598 -22.18 9.12 -23.43
C GLY A 598 -23.09 10.31 -23.04
N SER A 599 -23.11 10.68 -21.76
CA SER A 599 -23.71 11.92 -21.28
C SER A 599 -22.82 13.10 -21.65
N LEU A 600 -23.41 14.26 -21.90
CA LEU A 600 -22.73 15.46 -22.36
C LEU A 600 -22.80 16.56 -21.30
N TYR A 601 -21.65 17.13 -20.96
CA TYR A 601 -21.44 18.12 -19.93
C TYR A 601 -21.07 19.47 -20.55
N PHE A 602 -21.69 20.53 -20.04
CA PHE A 602 -21.47 21.90 -20.49
C PHE A 602 -21.38 22.85 -19.30
N SER A 603 -20.42 23.77 -19.38
CA SER A 603 -20.36 24.98 -18.55
C SER A 603 -20.15 26.20 -19.44
N GLY A 604 -20.84 27.28 -19.12
CA GLY A 604 -20.60 28.60 -19.69
C GLY A 604 -21.15 29.70 -18.78
N TRP A 605 -20.90 30.96 -19.14
CA TRP A 605 -21.38 32.14 -18.39
C TRP A 605 -22.00 33.18 -19.30
N GLY A 606 -22.86 34.04 -18.74
CA GLY A 606 -23.54 35.10 -19.48
C GLY A 606 -23.60 36.42 -18.73
N GLY A 607 -24.31 37.38 -19.31
CA GLY A 607 -24.65 38.64 -18.63
C GLY A 607 -23.93 39.88 -19.11
N LEU A 608 -23.90 40.89 -18.25
CA LEU A 608 -23.55 42.26 -18.63
C LEU A 608 -22.12 42.42 -19.14
N ALA A 609 -21.18 41.62 -18.65
CA ALA A 609 -19.81 41.57 -19.18
C ALA A 609 -19.76 41.02 -20.63
N ASN A 610 -20.73 40.19 -21.05
CA ASN A 610 -20.77 39.56 -22.36
C ASN A 610 -21.45 40.42 -23.46
N ASN A 611 -21.20 41.74 -23.48
CA ASN A 611 -21.54 42.68 -24.57
C ASN A 611 -22.91 42.48 -25.28
N GLY A 612 -23.96 42.17 -24.52
CA GLY A 612 -25.32 41.90 -25.04
C GLY A 612 -25.88 40.51 -24.72
N GLY A 613 -25.16 39.68 -23.97
CA GLY A 613 -25.66 38.43 -23.39
C GLY A 613 -26.47 38.60 -22.10
N ASN A 614 -27.20 37.54 -21.73
CA ASN A 614 -27.87 37.42 -20.43
C ASN A 614 -28.21 35.93 -20.14
N THR A 615 -28.12 35.49 -18.89
CA THR A 615 -28.48 34.12 -18.47
C THR A 615 -29.98 33.93 -18.21
N GLN A 616 -30.85 34.93 -18.40
CA GLN A 616 -32.25 34.81 -18.00
C GLN A 616 -33.02 33.82 -18.89
N ASN A 617 -33.94 33.06 -18.28
CA ASN A 617 -34.80 32.08 -18.96
C ASN A 617 -34.05 30.86 -19.56
N LEU A 618 -32.84 30.56 -19.09
CA LEU A 618 -32.28 29.22 -19.26
C LEU A 618 -33.11 28.20 -18.45
N TYR A 619 -33.24 27.00 -18.99
CA TYR A 619 -33.93 25.90 -18.32
C TYR A 619 -33.17 25.48 -17.06
N THR A 620 -33.87 25.23 -15.96
CA THR A 620 -33.28 24.60 -14.77
C THR A 620 -33.99 23.29 -14.48
N THR A 621 -33.23 22.28 -14.05
CA THR A 621 -33.82 21.06 -13.50
C THR A 621 -34.37 21.34 -12.09
N ALA A 622 -35.19 20.43 -11.55
CA ALA A 622 -35.78 20.64 -10.23
C ALA A 622 -34.73 20.50 -9.10
N ASN A 623 -33.71 19.65 -9.29
CA ASN A 623 -32.50 19.52 -8.48
C ASN A 623 -31.42 20.60 -8.74
N ALA A 624 -31.76 21.74 -9.34
CA ALA A 624 -30.81 22.82 -9.57
C ALA A 624 -30.33 23.45 -8.24
N PHE A 625 -29.03 23.67 -8.10
CA PHE A 625 -28.45 24.38 -6.94
C PHE A 625 -28.99 25.81 -6.82
N GLN A 626 -29.10 26.49 -7.96
CA GLN A 626 -29.60 27.86 -8.08
C GLN A 626 -30.57 27.90 -9.27
N THR A 627 -31.85 28.14 -8.99
CA THR A 627 -32.96 28.17 -9.97
C THR A 627 -33.22 29.56 -10.55
N THR A 628 -32.59 30.60 -10.01
CA THR A 628 -32.76 32.00 -10.41
C THR A 628 -31.42 32.66 -10.67
N THR A 629 -31.38 33.56 -11.66
CA THR A 629 -30.20 34.34 -12.02
C THR A 629 -30.53 35.83 -11.96
N ASP A 630 -29.55 36.68 -11.62
CA ASP A 630 -29.71 38.13 -11.80
C ASP A 630 -29.46 38.58 -13.25
N GLY A 631 -29.00 37.66 -14.09
CA GLY A 631 -28.68 37.83 -15.49
C GLY A 631 -27.19 37.70 -15.80
N SER A 632 -26.31 37.62 -14.79
CA SER A 632 -24.85 37.53 -14.95
C SER A 632 -24.19 36.40 -14.13
N ASP A 633 -24.72 35.19 -14.25
CA ASP A 633 -24.22 33.98 -13.57
C ASP A 633 -23.48 33.01 -14.53
N PHE A 634 -22.82 32.00 -13.97
CA PHE A 634 -22.53 30.75 -14.68
C PHE A 634 -23.80 29.91 -14.87
N TYR A 635 -23.76 29.01 -15.84
CA TYR A 635 -24.77 28.02 -16.12
C TYR A 635 -24.13 26.67 -16.46
N PHE A 636 -24.53 25.64 -15.71
CA PHE A 636 -24.13 24.25 -15.92
C PHE A 636 -25.29 23.48 -16.53
N LEU A 637 -24.99 22.60 -17.50
CA LEU A 637 -25.97 21.71 -18.13
C LEU A 637 -25.33 20.34 -18.36
N VAL A 638 -26.01 19.29 -17.89
CA VAL A 638 -25.65 17.89 -18.15
C VAL A 638 -26.82 17.22 -18.85
N LEU A 639 -26.56 16.64 -20.02
CA LEU A 639 -27.53 15.87 -20.81
C LEU A 639 -27.19 14.39 -20.76
N ASN A 640 -28.17 13.51 -20.62
CA ASN A 640 -27.97 12.08 -20.85
C ASN A 640 -27.67 11.79 -22.33
N ARG A 641 -27.23 10.56 -22.63
CA ARG A 641 -26.97 10.11 -24.01
C ARG A 641 -28.15 10.33 -24.96
N GLN A 642 -29.40 10.25 -24.50
CA GLN A 642 -30.59 10.52 -25.32
C GLN A 642 -30.86 12.01 -25.58
N GLY A 643 -30.11 12.93 -24.96
CA GLY A 643 -30.23 14.38 -25.11
C GLY A 643 -31.24 15.04 -24.17
N GLY A 644 -31.71 14.33 -23.12
CA GLY A 644 -32.54 14.90 -22.06
C GLY A 644 -31.69 15.44 -20.90
N PRO A 645 -32.08 16.56 -20.26
CA PRO A 645 -31.32 17.14 -19.16
C PRO A 645 -31.40 16.26 -17.90
N LEU A 646 -30.24 15.97 -17.33
CA LEU A 646 -30.07 15.34 -16.01
C LEU A 646 -29.84 16.39 -14.92
N TYR A 647 -29.13 17.46 -15.26
CA TYR A 647 -28.87 18.59 -14.38
C TYR A 647 -28.81 19.89 -15.19
N ALA A 648 -29.42 20.96 -14.69
CA ALA A 648 -29.29 22.30 -15.25
C ALA A 648 -29.46 23.35 -14.14
N SER A 649 -28.44 24.16 -13.88
CA SER A 649 -28.42 25.13 -12.77
C SER A 649 -27.63 26.37 -13.12
N TYR A 650 -28.03 27.51 -12.54
CA TYR A 650 -27.16 28.69 -12.45
C TYR A 650 -26.08 28.48 -11.36
N PHE A 651 -25.09 29.36 -11.34
CA PHE A 651 -24.13 29.49 -10.25
C PHE A 651 -23.46 30.88 -10.26
N GLY A 652 -23.65 31.65 -9.19
CA GLY A 652 -23.04 32.98 -9.04
C GLY A 652 -23.52 33.70 -7.78
N GLY A 653 -23.11 34.95 -7.59
CA GLY A 653 -23.43 35.75 -6.40
C GLY A 653 -24.02 37.10 -6.77
N SER A 654 -25.24 37.40 -6.34
CA SER A 654 -25.85 38.72 -6.66
C SER A 654 -25.39 39.82 -5.70
N PRO A 655 -25.08 41.06 -6.16
CA PRO A 655 -25.16 41.58 -7.53
C PRO A 655 -23.77 41.66 -8.20
N SER A 656 -22.99 40.57 -8.18
CA SER A 656 -21.71 40.49 -8.88
C SER A 656 -21.91 40.04 -10.33
N TYR A 657 -20.88 40.25 -11.14
CA TYR A 657 -20.85 39.83 -12.53
C TYR A 657 -19.82 38.71 -12.67
N GLU A 658 -20.19 37.48 -12.32
CA GLU A 658 -19.31 36.32 -12.45
C GLU A 658 -19.04 35.99 -13.92
N HIS A 659 -17.77 35.89 -14.31
CA HIS A 659 -17.37 35.61 -15.70
C HIS A 659 -15.99 34.92 -15.79
N VAL A 660 -15.49 34.69 -17.00
CA VAL A 660 -14.06 34.56 -17.29
C VAL A 660 -13.66 35.53 -18.39
N ASP A 661 -12.40 35.95 -18.40
CA ASP A 661 -11.84 36.87 -19.40
C ASP A 661 -11.37 36.16 -20.68
N GLY A 662 -11.61 34.85 -20.77
CA GLY A 662 -11.35 33.99 -21.92
C GLY A 662 -10.95 32.58 -21.48
N GLY A 663 -10.39 31.82 -22.41
CA GLY A 663 -9.79 30.52 -22.14
C GLY A 663 -10.73 29.33 -21.98
N THR A 664 -10.15 28.22 -21.50
CA THR A 664 -10.78 26.89 -21.42
C THR A 664 -10.61 26.28 -20.02
N SER A 665 -11.73 25.97 -19.36
CA SER A 665 -11.81 25.18 -18.13
C SER A 665 -12.23 23.73 -18.46
N ARG A 666 -12.11 22.78 -17.53
CA ARG A 666 -12.27 21.34 -17.84
C ARG A 666 -13.14 20.58 -16.84
N PHE A 667 -13.86 19.60 -17.36
CA PHE A 667 -14.40 18.50 -16.54
C PHE A 667 -13.37 17.37 -16.43
N ASP A 668 -13.31 16.70 -15.28
CA ASP A 668 -12.62 15.42 -15.14
C ASP A 668 -13.45 14.25 -15.71
N PRO A 669 -12.85 13.08 -15.99
CA PRO A 669 -13.58 11.94 -16.57
C PRO A 669 -14.71 11.39 -15.70
N GLN A 670 -14.77 11.79 -14.43
CA GLN A 670 -15.80 11.43 -13.44
C GLN A 670 -16.96 12.44 -13.42
N GLY A 671 -16.94 13.47 -14.27
CA GLY A 671 -17.98 14.48 -14.36
C GLY A 671 -17.87 15.57 -13.29
N VAL A 672 -16.67 15.85 -12.80
CA VAL A 672 -16.39 16.96 -11.87
C VAL A 672 -15.91 18.17 -12.67
N ILE A 673 -16.57 19.32 -12.55
CA ILE A 673 -16.07 20.57 -13.17
C ILE A 673 -14.93 21.15 -12.35
N HIS A 674 -13.89 21.65 -13.01
CA HIS A 674 -12.82 22.46 -12.45
C HIS A 674 -12.81 23.81 -13.18
N GLN A 675 -13.08 24.90 -12.44
CA GLN A 675 -13.31 26.22 -13.03
C GLN A 675 -12.51 27.31 -12.30
N ALA A 676 -11.91 28.24 -13.07
CA ALA A 676 -11.28 29.47 -12.57
C ALA A 676 -12.12 30.68 -12.99
N ILE A 677 -12.88 31.28 -12.07
CA ILE A 677 -13.82 32.37 -12.38
C ILE A 677 -13.34 33.73 -11.86
N CYS A 678 -13.66 34.81 -12.58
CA CYS A 678 -13.69 36.17 -12.05
C CYS A 678 -14.92 36.32 -11.16
N ALA A 679 -14.73 36.32 -9.84
CA ALA A 679 -15.81 36.35 -8.86
C ALA A 679 -15.74 37.58 -7.95
N GLY A 680 -16.90 37.93 -7.37
CA GLY A 680 -17.00 39.01 -6.41
C GLY A 680 -16.71 40.39 -7.01
N CYS A 681 -16.82 40.54 -8.33
CA CYS A 681 -16.52 41.78 -9.04
C CYS A 681 -17.32 42.97 -8.48
N GLY A 682 -16.67 44.13 -8.39
CA GLY A 682 -17.16 45.28 -7.64
C GLY A 682 -16.79 45.30 -6.15
N GLY A 683 -15.89 44.41 -5.70
CA GLY A 683 -15.39 44.36 -4.31
C GLY A 683 -16.28 43.56 -3.36
N ASN A 684 -17.06 42.62 -3.88
CA ASN A 684 -18.02 41.80 -3.14
C ASN A 684 -17.42 40.45 -2.72
N SER A 685 -17.89 39.89 -1.60
CA SER A 685 -17.60 38.52 -1.15
C SER A 685 -18.91 37.72 -1.07
N ASN A 686 -19.58 37.58 -2.21
CA ASN A 686 -20.94 37.06 -2.34
C ASN A 686 -21.06 35.82 -3.23
N LEU A 687 -19.94 35.31 -3.78
CA LEU A 687 -19.89 34.00 -4.40
C LEU A 687 -20.28 32.93 -3.37
N PRO A 688 -21.02 31.86 -3.75
CA PRO A 688 -21.18 30.70 -2.89
C PRO A 688 -19.80 30.06 -2.59
N ILE A 689 -19.38 30.08 -1.33
CA ILE A 689 -18.10 29.54 -0.83
C ILE A 689 -18.33 28.30 0.04
N PHE A 690 -17.51 27.27 -0.16
CA PHE A 690 -17.54 26.00 0.57
C PHE A 690 -16.18 25.29 0.52
N PRO A 691 -15.79 24.49 1.52
CA PRO A 691 -16.40 24.42 2.84
C PRO A 691 -16.24 25.75 3.61
N HIS A 692 -16.80 25.85 4.82
CA HIS A 692 -16.69 27.05 5.66
C HIS A 692 -15.24 27.37 6.09
N ASN A 693 -14.31 26.43 5.89
CA ASN A 693 -12.86 26.54 6.08
C ASN A 693 -12.09 26.48 4.75
N ALA A 694 -12.73 26.79 3.63
CA ALA A 694 -12.07 26.99 2.33
C ALA A 694 -10.95 28.04 2.43
N TYR A 695 -9.91 27.90 1.59
CA TYR A 695 -8.66 28.65 1.71
C TYR A 695 -8.84 30.17 1.82
N SER A 696 -9.77 30.75 1.07
CA SER A 696 -10.20 32.14 1.25
C SER A 696 -11.70 32.32 1.04
N LEU A 697 -12.36 32.81 2.10
CA LEU A 697 -13.79 33.10 2.12
C LEU A 697 -14.15 34.47 1.53
N THR A 698 -13.16 35.30 1.18
CA THR A 698 -13.38 36.71 0.82
C THR A 698 -12.58 37.14 -0.40
N ASN A 699 -13.20 38.01 -1.21
CA ASN A 699 -12.49 38.84 -2.16
C ASN A 699 -11.74 39.94 -1.39
N ASN A 700 -10.41 39.84 -1.35
CA ASN A 700 -9.56 40.85 -0.69
C ASN A 700 -9.10 41.97 -1.65
N ALA A 701 -9.53 41.94 -2.91
CA ALA A 701 -9.17 42.90 -3.94
C ALA A 701 -10.19 44.04 -4.07
N GLY A 702 -9.80 45.10 -4.78
CA GLY A 702 -10.65 46.30 -4.95
C GLY A 702 -11.79 46.12 -5.94
N ASN A 703 -11.67 45.17 -6.86
CA ASN A 703 -12.68 44.85 -7.86
C ASN A 703 -13.01 43.35 -7.88
N CYS A 704 -12.26 42.52 -8.60
CA CYS A 704 -12.53 41.08 -8.77
C CYS A 704 -11.41 40.23 -8.15
N ASN A 705 -11.77 39.03 -7.70
CA ASN A 705 -10.82 37.96 -7.37
C ASN A 705 -11.03 36.77 -8.30
N MET A 706 -9.95 36.09 -8.70
CA MET A 706 -10.05 34.74 -9.22
C MET A 706 -10.58 33.81 -8.11
N ALA A 707 -11.50 32.90 -8.43
CA ALA A 707 -11.95 31.85 -7.52
C ALA A 707 -11.90 30.47 -8.19
N ALA A 708 -11.53 29.45 -7.41
CA ALA A 708 -11.73 28.06 -7.77
C ALA A 708 -13.18 27.66 -7.51
N VAL A 709 -13.76 26.84 -8.39
CA VAL A 709 -15.00 26.12 -8.15
C VAL A 709 -14.83 24.68 -8.60
N GLN A 710 -15.21 23.74 -7.74
CA GLN A 710 -15.27 22.30 -8.01
C GLN A 710 -16.63 21.71 -7.61
N ILE A 711 -17.36 21.17 -8.59
CA ILE A 711 -18.68 20.55 -8.40
C ILE A 711 -18.68 19.17 -9.03
N ALA A 712 -19.05 18.14 -8.27
CA ALA A 712 -19.15 16.78 -8.77
C ALA A 712 -20.60 16.47 -9.15
N PHE A 713 -20.85 16.27 -10.45
CA PHE A 713 -22.17 15.87 -10.94
C PHE A 713 -22.39 14.34 -10.92
N GLU A 714 -21.32 13.58 -10.62
CA GLU A 714 -21.29 12.15 -10.29
C GLU A 714 -22.22 11.24 -11.11
N LEU A 715 -21.93 11.16 -12.42
CA LEU A 715 -22.45 10.12 -13.31
C LEU A 715 -21.26 9.28 -13.78
N GLN A 716 -21.28 7.98 -13.55
CA GLN A 716 -20.25 7.04 -14.01
C GLN A 716 -20.91 5.77 -14.55
N ALA A 717 -20.15 4.94 -15.25
CA ALA A 717 -20.61 3.61 -15.66
C ALA A 717 -20.30 2.58 -14.57
N ALA A 718 -21.09 1.51 -14.50
CA ALA A 718 -20.76 0.37 -13.66
C ALA A 718 -19.42 -0.24 -14.12
N GLU A 719 -18.49 -0.39 -13.19
CA GLU A 719 -17.17 -1.01 -13.40
C GLU A 719 -16.94 -2.10 -12.34
N ILE A 720 -16.25 -3.18 -12.71
CA ILE A 720 -15.89 -4.28 -11.81
C ILE A 720 -14.42 -4.60 -12.01
N ASN A 721 -13.62 -4.47 -10.95
CA ASN A 721 -12.24 -4.94 -10.91
C ASN A 721 -12.01 -5.69 -9.60
N LEU A 722 -12.31 -6.99 -9.60
CA LEU A 722 -12.24 -7.86 -8.44
C LEU A 722 -11.18 -8.96 -8.60
N ASP A 723 -10.34 -9.07 -7.59
CA ASP A 723 -9.43 -10.17 -7.33
C ASP A 723 -10.09 -11.21 -6.42
N LEU A 724 -9.67 -12.48 -6.57
CA LEU A 724 -10.09 -13.57 -5.69
C LEU A 724 -8.95 -14.03 -4.79
N THR A 725 -9.24 -14.05 -3.49
CA THR A 725 -8.49 -14.84 -2.50
C THR A 725 -9.41 -15.92 -1.94
N ALA A 726 -8.88 -17.11 -1.61
CA ALA A 726 -9.70 -18.22 -1.15
C ALA A 726 -8.98 -19.06 -0.09
N ASP A 727 -9.71 -19.41 0.98
CA ASP A 727 -9.34 -20.47 1.91
C ASP A 727 -10.11 -21.73 1.51
N THR A 728 -9.42 -22.60 0.78
CA THR A 728 -9.99 -23.83 0.20
C THR A 728 -9.72 -25.08 1.06
N LEU A 729 -9.24 -24.91 2.30
CA LEU A 729 -8.73 -25.99 3.14
C LEU A 729 -9.39 -26.08 4.52
N CYS A 730 -9.82 -24.97 5.11
CA CYS A 730 -10.56 -24.99 6.38
C CYS A 730 -12.05 -25.30 6.17
N ALA A 731 -12.74 -25.72 7.25
CA ALA A 731 -14.13 -26.21 7.25
C ALA A 731 -15.23 -25.22 6.81
N GLY A 732 -14.86 -24.03 6.29
CA GLY A 732 -15.77 -23.06 5.68
C GLY A 732 -15.65 -22.93 4.16
N ASN A 733 -14.58 -23.43 3.52
CA ASN A 733 -14.32 -23.34 2.08
C ASN A 733 -14.63 -21.95 1.49
N GLN A 734 -13.98 -20.91 2.00
CA GLN A 734 -14.42 -19.53 1.78
C GLN A 734 -13.70 -18.87 0.60
N ALA A 735 -14.49 -18.30 -0.32
CA ALA A 735 -14.03 -17.34 -1.32
C ALA A 735 -14.20 -15.92 -0.79
N PHE A 736 -13.20 -15.08 -1.05
CA PHE A 736 -13.15 -13.66 -0.70
C PHE A 736 -12.83 -12.87 -1.97
N LEU A 737 -13.82 -12.14 -2.48
CA LEU A 737 -13.60 -11.18 -3.56
C LEU A 737 -13.21 -9.84 -2.96
N THR A 738 -12.09 -9.28 -3.42
CA THR A 738 -11.51 -8.01 -2.98
C THR A 738 -11.11 -7.19 -4.19
N GLY A 739 -11.19 -5.86 -4.12
CA GLY A 739 -10.83 -5.01 -5.27
C GLY A 739 -11.58 -3.69 -5.23
N THR A 740 -11.96 -3.18 -6.39
CA THR A 740 -12.72 -1.94 -6.55
C THR A 740 -13.89 -2.13 -7.51
N MET A 741 -15.05 -1.57 -7.15
CA MET A 741 -16.19 -1.43 -8.05
C MET A 741 -16.34 0.06 -8.42
N GLY A 742 -16.81 0.36 -9.62
CA GLY A 742 -17.24 1.71 -9.97
C GLY A 742 -18.47 2.15 -9.17
N LEU A 743 -18.98 3.36 -9.43
CA LEU A 743 -20.29 3.75 -8.92
C LEU A 743 -21.35 2.91 -9.64
N ALA A 744 -21.84 1.88 -8.95
CA ALA A 744 -22.97 1.05 -9.38
C ALA A 744 -24.08 1.15 -8.34
N ASP A 745 -25.34 1.17 -8.80
CA ASP A 745 -26.52 1.24 -7.93
C ASP A 745 -26.94 -0.14 -7.39
N SER A 746 -26.52 -1.22 -8.05
CA SER A 746 -26.77 -2.59 -7.59
C SER A 746 -25.70 -3.55 -8.07
N VAL A 747 -25.43 -4.59 -7.27
CA VAL A 747 -24.46 -5.64 -7.56
C VAL A 747 -25.11 -6.99 -7.29
N TYR A 748 -24.89 -7.96 -8.17
CA TYR A 748 -25.35 -9.34 -8.06
C TYR A 748 -24.15 -10.27 -8.23
N ILE A 749 -24.12 -11.34 -7.45
CA ILE A 749 -23.04 -12.32 -7.44
C ILE A 749 -23.69 -13.70 -7.52
N ASP A 750 -23.43 -14.42 -8.61
CA ASP A 750 -23.67 -15.86 -8.71
C ASP A 750 -22.36 -16.57 -8.37
N TRP A 751 -22.35 -17.37 -7.31
CA TRP A 751 -21.13 -18.04 -6.85
C TRP A 751 -20.82 -19.33 -7.64
N GLY A 752 -21.66 -19.70 -8.60
CA GLY A 752 -21.48 -20.86 -9.48
C GLY A 752 -21.87 -22.20 -8.86
N ASP A 753 -22.16 -22.25 -7.55
CA ASP A 753 -22.71 -23.42 -6.84
C ASP A 753 -24.24 -23.44 -6.77
N GLY A 754 -24.89 -22.48 -7.44
CA GLY A 754 -26.34 -22.26 -7.42
C GLY A 754 -26.82 -21.32 -6.32
N SER A 755 -25.91 -20.78 -5.49
CA SER A 755 -26.21 -19.65 -4.62
C SER A 755 -26.02 -18.32 -5.35
N GLN A 756 -26.94 -17.40 -5.10
CA GLN A 756 -26.91 -16.03 -5.62
C GLN A 756 -27.08 -15.04 -4.46
N GLN A 757 -26.39 -13.92 -4.56
CA GLN A 757 -26.36 -12.87 -3.55
C GLN A 757 -26.49 -11.50 -4.22
N SER A 758 -27.32 -10.61 -3.68
CA SER A 758 -27.16 -9.17 -3.90
C SER A 758 -25.93 -8.69 -3.11
N GLY A 759 -24.92 -8.22 -3.82
CA GLY A 759 -23.70 -7.69 -3.23
C GLY A 759 -23.94 -6.34 -2.57
N ALA A 760 -23.09 -5.98 -1.60
CA ALA A 760 -22.88 -4.57 -1.28
C ALA A 760 -22.32 -3.85 -2.52
N LEU A 761 -22.46 -2.52 -2.60
CA LEU A 761 -21.97 -1.77 -3.77
C LEU A 761 -20.44 -1.81 -3.93
N GLN A 762 -19.72 -2.18 -2.87
CA GLN A 762 -18.28 -2.35 -2.85
C GLN A 762 -17.87 -3.67 -2.13
N PRO A 763 -16.75 -4.30 -2.50
CA PRO A 763 -16.16 -5.45 -1.81
C PRO A 763 -15.66 -5.08 -0.39
N PRO A 764 -15.36 -6.05 0.50
CA PRO A 764 -15.22 -7.49 0.22
C PRO A 764 -16.54 -8.26 0.15
N TYR A 765 -16.61 -9.22 -0.77
CA TYR A 765 -17.68 -10.22 -0.82
C TYR A 765 -17.15 -11.57 -0.35
N VAL A 766 -17.94 -12.30 0.44
CA VAL A 766 -17.51 -13.57 1.05
C VAL A 766 -18.59 -14.63 0.91
N HIS A 767 -18.21 -15.83 0.47
CA HIS A 767 -19.09 -16.98 0.35
C HIS A 767 -18.40 -18.27 0.77
N GLY A 768 -19.14 -19.23 1.30
CA GLY A 768 -18.63 -20.52 1.77
C GLY A 768 -19.22 -21.69 0.98
N TYR A 769 -18.36 -22.48 0.32
CA TYR A 769 -18.79 -23.56 -0.57
C TYR A 769 -19.04 -24.87 0.19
N GLY A 770 -20.30 -25.30 0.20
CA GLY A 770 -20.72 -26.55 0.87
C GLY A 770 -20.27 -27.85 0.18
N LEU A 771 -19.77 -27.79 -1.06
CA LEU A 771 -19.30 -28.95 -1.83
C LEU A 771 -17.95 -28.66 -2.52
N PRO A 772 -17.05 -29.66 -2.63
CA PRO A 772 -15.81 -29.53 -3.37
C PRO A 772 -16.06 -29.60 -4.89
N GLY A 773 -15.30 -28.83 -5.67
CA GLY A 773 -15.42 -28.79 -7.13
C GLY A 773 -14.92 -27.49 -7.77
N PRO A 774 -14.90 -27.43 -9.11
CA PRO A 774 -14.71 -26.20 -9.86
C PRO A 774 -16.02 -25.40 -9.92
N PHE A 775 -15.93 -24.09 -9.67
CA PHE A 775 -17.04 -23.15 -9.82
C PHE A 775 -16.57 -21.92 -10.62
N VAL A 776 -17.51 -21.17 -11.19
CA VAL A 776 -17.24 -19.89 -11.84
C VAL A 776 -18.12 -18.85 -11.17
N ILE A 777 -17.50 -17.93 -10.44
CA ILE A 777 -18.17 -16.81 -9.81
C ILE A 777 -18.44 -15.78 -10.91
N THR A 778 -19.69 -15.35 -11.05
CA THR A 778 -20.08 -14.27 -11.97
C THR A 778 -20.58 -13.10 -11.14
N VAL A 779 -19.86 -11.97 -11.21
CA VAL A 779 -20.30 -10.71 -10.61
C VAL A 779 -20.90 -9.85 -11.72
N GLU A 780 -22.08 -9.30 -11.48
CA GLU A 780 -22.78 -8.36 -12.36
C GLU A 780 -23.07 -7.07 -11.58
N ALA A 781 -22.63 -5.93 -12.10
CA ALA A 781 -22.87 -4.62 -11.51
C ALA A 781 -23.70 -3.79 -12.47
N TYR A 782 -24.70 -3.10 -11.95
CA TYR A 782 -25.62 -2.26 -12.73
C TYR A 782 -25.63 -0.85 -12.19
N ASP A 783 -25.47 0.12 -13.07
CA ASP A 783 -25.77 1.53 -12.81
C ASP A 783 -27.05 1.88 -13.58
N THR A 784 -28.02 2.48 -12.89
CA THR A 784 -29.35 2.81 -13.44
C THR A 784 -29.43 4.22 -14.03
N VAL A 785 -28.50 5.10 -13.66
CA VAL A 785 -28.39 6.51 -14.10
C VAL A 785 -27.79 6.59 -15.51
N CYS A 786 -26.63 5.96 -15.68
CA CYS A 786 -25.92 5.65 -16.91
C CYS A 786 -26.65 4.56 -17.72
N ALA A 787 -27.47 3.73 -17.05
CA ALA A 787 -28.14 2.55 -17.60
C ALA A 787 -27.15 1.60 -18.28
N THR A 788 -26.23 1.07 -17.48
CA THR A 788 -25.08 0.24 -17.87
C THR A 788 -24.96 -1.00 -17.01
N GLN A 789 -24.27 -2.01 -17.53
CA GLN A 789 -23.95 -3.23 -16.81
C GLN A 789 -22.49 -3.61 -17.08
N ALA A 790 -21.75 -3.93 -16.02
CA ALA A 790 -20.48 -4.65 -16.10
C ALA A 790 -20.67 -6.09 -15.62
N SER A 791 -19.84 -7.00 -16.13
CA SER A 791 -19.79 -8.39 -15.64
C SER A 791 -18.35 -8.91 -15.64
N GLN A 792 -17.94 -9.56 -14.55
CA GLN A 792 -16.66 -10.25 -14.41
C GLN A 792 -16.89 -11.71 -14.03
N GLN A 793 -16.20 -12.62 -14.71
CA GLN A 793 -16.21 -14.05 -14.40
C GLN A 793 -14.86 -14.48 -13.81
N ILE A 794 -14.92 -15.17 -12.67
CA ILE A 794 -13.75 -15.52 -11.86
C ILE A 794 -13.82 -17.02 -11.52
N PRO A 795 -12.91 -17.86 -12.05
CA PRO A 795 -12.90 -19.29 -11.75
C PRO A 795 -12.30 -19.59 -10.37
N ILE A 796 -12.90 -20.54 -9.65
CA ILE A 796 -12.41 -21.04 -8.35
C ILE A 796 -12.45 -22.58 -8.30
N PHE A 797 -11.56 -23.18 -7.52
CA PHE A 797 -11.58 -24.62 -7.23
C PHE A 797 -11.56 -24.85 -5.72
N ILE A 798 -12.56 -25.56 -5.20
CA ILE A 798 -12.72 -25.88 -3.78
C ILE A 798 -12.27 -27.32 -3.51
N ALA A 799 -11.33 -27.48 -2.59
CA ALA A 799 -10.81 -28.79 -2.19
C ALA A 799 -11.64 -29.43 -1.05
N THR A 800 -11.38 -30.70 -0.74
CA THR A 800 -11.93 -31.35 0.45
C THR A 800 -11.08 -31.05 1.68
N PRO A 801 -11.63 -30.44 2.75
CA PRO A 801 -10.91 -30.18 4.00
C PRO A 801 -10.34 -31.46 4.61
N ASN A 802 -9.02 -31.47 4.83
CA ASN A 802 -8.32 -32.55 5.52
C ASN A 802 -7.62 -31.96 6.75
N ALA A 803 -7.92 -32.50 7.94
CA ALA A 803 -7.23 -32.09 9.17
C ALA A 803 -5.72 -32.33 9.05
N PRO A 804 -4.87 -31.47 9.66
CA PRO A 804 -3.43 -31.70 9.66
C PRO A 804 -3.10 -33.03 10.32
N ARG A 805 -2.07 -33.70 9.81
CA ARG A 805 -1.60 -35.00 10.27
C ARG A 805 -0.08 -35.03 10.27
N ALA A 806 0.50 -35.22 11.45
CA ALA A 806 1.94 -35.33 11.66
C ALA A 806 2.40 -36.75 11.32
N ALA A 807 2.83 -36.97 10.07
CA ALA A 807 3.27 -38.29 9.61
C ALA A 807 4.53 -38.21 8.73
N MET A 808 5.69 -38.26 9.37
CA MET A 808 7.00 -38.45 8.72
C MET A 808 7.60 -39.82 9.09
N THR A 809 8.51 -40.32 8.26
CA THR A 809 9.30 -41.53 8.53
C THR A 809 10.66 -41.13 9.12
N LEU A 810 10.98 -41.64 10.30
CA LEU A 810 12.29 -41.48 10.94
C LEU A 810 13.32 -42.44 10.34
N VAL A 811 14.46 -41.90 9.88
CA VAL A 811 15.60 -42.67 9.37
C VAL A 811 16.86 -42.26 10.15
N TYR A 812 17.51 -43.24 10.80
CA TYR A 812 18.80 -43.08 11.46
C TYR A 812 19.47 -44.45 11.69
N ASP A 813 20.79 -44.45 11.90
CA ASP A 813 21.54 -45.63 12.35
C ASP A 813 21.96 -45.45 13.83
N PRO A 814 21.51 -46.30 14.77
CA PRO A 814 21.94 -46.28 16.18
C PRO A 814 23.45 -46.41 16.41
N CYS A 815 24.18 -46.93 15.42
CA CYS A 815 25.63 -47.11 15.41
C CYS A 815 26.38 -46.03 14.59
N ASP A 816 25.70 -45.00 14.10
CA ASP A 816 26.36 -43.86 13.45
C ASP A 816 27.20 -43.05 14.45
N THR A 817 28.40 -42.64 14.00
CA THR A 817 29.31 -41.77 14.75
C THR A 817 29.09 -40.28 14.49
N ALA A 818 28.37 -39.90 13.41
CA ALA A 818 27.99 -38.52 13.14
C ALA A 818 26.70 -38.10 13.89
N LEU A 819 25.98 -39.05 14.49
CA LEU A 819 24.71 -38.88 15.21
C LEU A 819 23.63 -38.22 14.33
N HIS A 820 23.57 -38.68 13.07
CA HIS A 820 22.73 -38.17 12.00
C HIS A 820 21.30 -38.73 12.05
N VAL A 821 20.31 -37.87 11.80
CA VAL A 821 18.89 -38.23 11.73
C VAL A 821 18.20 -37.48 10.59
N GLU A 822 17.35 -38.20 9.86
CA GLU A 822 16.45 -37.63 8.86
C GLU A 822 14.98 -37.96 9.18
N LEU A 823 14.09 -37.00 8.95
CA LEU A 823 12.63 -37.18 8.90
C LEU A 823 12.17 -36.99 7.45
N HIS A 824 11.58 -38.02 6.86
CA HIS A 824 11.09 -37.98 5.47
C HIS A 824 9.56 -37.83 5.42
N PRO A 825 8.99 -36.97 4.55
CA PRO A 825 7.54 -36.85 4.41
C PRO A 825 6.91 -38.17 3.94
N THR A 826 5.64 -38.40 4.27
CA THR A 826 4.85 -39.56 3.81
C THR A 826 3.56 -39.11 3.14
N ASP A 827 2.91 -40.00 2.38
CA ASP A 827 1.58 -39.77 1.79
C ASP A 827 0.48 -39.48 2.84
N SER A 828 0.77 -39.70 4.13
CA SER A 828 -0.11 -39.34 5.25
C SER A 828 0.19 -37.97 5.88
N LEU A 829 1.21 -37.25 5.40
CA LEU A 829 1.56 -35.92 5.92
C LEU A 829 0.59 -34.86 5.37
N VAL A 830 -0.13 -34.18 6.26
CA VAL A 830 -1.03 -33.08 5.89
C VAL A 830 -0.69 -31.88 6.77
N SER A 831 -0.23 -30.78 6.17
CA SER A 831 0.18 -29.56 6.87
C SER A 831 0.51 -28.43 5.88
N ASN A 832 0.31 -27.17 6.27
CA ASN A 832 0.88 -26.01 5.56
C ASN A 832 2.17 -25.46 6.24
N ALA A 833 2.48 -25.90 7.46
CA ALA A 833 3.78 -25.70 8.09
C ALA A 833 4.15 -26.84 9.04
N LEU A 834 5.44 -27.03 9.28
CA LEU A 834 6.00 -28.00 10.21
C LEU A 834 6.85 -27.30 11.26
N LEU A 835 6.70 -27.69 12.53
CA LEU A 835 7.60 -27.33 13.62
C LEU A 835 8.17 -28.61 14.24
N VAL A 836 9.50 -28.77 14.17
CA VAL A 836 10.22 -29.88 14.81
C VAL A 836 10.98 -29.36 16.01
N LEU A 837 10.86 -30.06 17.14
CA LEU A 837 11.71 -29.90 18.32
C LEU A 837 12.58 -31.15 18.44
N TRP A 838 13.90 -31.01 18.33
CA TRP A 838 14.82 -32.16 18.26
C TRP A 838 15.17 -32.75 19.64
N GLY A 839 14.68 -32.18 20.74
CA GLY A 839 14.89 -32.70 22.09
C GLY A 839 16.25 -32.36 22.72
N ASP A 840 17.20 -31.82 21.95
CA ASP A 840 18.50 -31.29 22.41
C ASP A 840 18.50 -29.78 22.71
N GLY A 841 17.33 -29.15 22.62
CA GLY A 841 17.14 -27.70 22.75
C GLY A 841 17.08 -26.93 21.43
N SER A 842 17.35 -27.59 20.29
CA SER A 842 17.18 -27.01 18.96
C SER A 842 15.77 -27.25 18.39
N SER A 843 15.36 -26.38 17.46
CA SER A 843 14.09 -26.49 16.73
C SER A 843 14.25 -26.09 15.26
N HIS A 844 13.31 -26.53 14.43
CA HIS A 844 13.24 -26.23 13.00
C HIS A 844 11.80 -25.87 12.61
N TYR A 845 11.60 -24.80 11.86
CA TYR A 845 10.30 -24.41 11.31
C TYR A 845 10.38 -24.35 9.79
N GLU A 846 9.44 -24.98 9.09
CA GLU A 846 9.45 -25.16 7.65
C GLU A 846 8.05 -24.99 7.05
N ARG A 847 7.96 -24.48 5.81
CA ARG A 847 6.71 -24.33 5.04
C ARG A 847 6.65 -25.20 3.79
N MET A 848 7.74 -25.87 3.40
CA MET A 848 7.77 -26.81 2.28
C MET A 848 7.96 -28.27 2.73
N GLN A 849 7.35 -29.22 2.02
CA GLN A 849 7.47 -30.64 2.34
C GLN A 849 8.79 -31.20 1.78
N CYS A 850 9.84 -31.17 2.58
CA CYS A 850 11.15 -31.76 2.27
C CYS A 850 11.65 -32.65 3.44
N PRO A 851 12.62 -33.55 3.20
CA PRO A 851 13.29 -34.25 4.29
C PRO A 851 13.98 -33.28 5.25
N LEU A 852 13.74 -33.42 6.55
CA LEU A 852 14.31 -32.58 7.60
C LEU A 852 15.48 -33.32 8.25
N ILE A 853 16.64 -32.66 8.35
CA ILE A 853 17.91 -33.29 8.74
C ILE A 853 18.44 -32.64 10.02
N HIS A 854 18.92 -33.46 10.97
CA HIS A 854 19.61 -33.00 12.18
C HIS A 854 20.82 -33.86 12.53
N ASN A 855 21.82 -33.26 13.19
CA ASN A 855 23.02 -33.95 13.65
C ASN A 855 23.26 -33.62 15.13
N TYR A 856 23.13 -34.60 16.01
CA TYR A 856 23.30 -34.39 17.45
C TYR A 856 24.78 -34.28 17.85
N ARG A 857 25.03 -33.79 19.08
CA ARG A 857 26.38 -33.70 19.64
C ARG A 857 26.47 -34.35 21.01
N GLY A 858 27.08 -35.54 21.07
CA GLY A 858 27.40 -36.23 22.33
C GLY A 858 26.20 -36.83 23.08
N ILE A 859 25.07 -36.99 22.42
CA ILE A 859 23.84 -37.55 23.01
C ILE A 859 23.76 -39.05 22.71
N TYR A 860 23.79 -39.86 23.77
CA TYR A 860 23.76 -41.33 23.70
C TYR A 860 22.64 -41.95 24.58
N GLY A 861 21.71 -41.12 25.04
CA GLY A 861 20.48 -41.54 25.73
C GLY A 861 19.27 -41.47 24.81
N PRO A 862 18.12 -42.04 25.22
CA PRO A 862 16.88 -41.89 24.47
C PRO A 862 16.48 -40.41 24.40
N THR A 863 16.30 -39.91 23.18
CA THR A 863 15.98 -38.51 22.89
C THR A 863 14.70 -38.45 22.08
N THR A 864 13.73 -37.66 22.57
CA THR A 864 12.42 -37.52 21.94
C THR A 864 12.43 -36.34 20.98
N ILE A 865 12.14 -36.60 19.71
CA ILE A 865 11.84 -35.61 18.68
C ILE A 865 10.33 -35.40 18.67
N THR A 866 9.88 -34.15 18.72
CA THR A 866 8.48 -33.78 18.60
C THR A 866 8.26 -33.11 17.25
N LEU A 867 7.44 -33.72 16.39
CA LEU A 867 6.99 -33.17 15.12
C LEU A 867 5.58 -32.60 15.29
N ILE A 868 5.39 -31.33 14.99
CA ILE A 868 4.09 -30.66 15.01
C ILE A 868 3.72 -30.30 13.57
N ALA A 869 2.70 -30.95 13.05
CA ALA A 869 2.07 -30.59 11.78
C ALA A 869 1.04 -29.49 12.06
N LEU A 870 1.25 -28.31 11.47
CA LEU A 870 0.41 -27.15 11.65
C LEU A 870 -0.49 -26.96 10.44
N ASP A 871 -1.75 -26.58 10.72
CA ASP A 871 -2.48 -25.70 9.84
C ASP A 871 -2.50 -24.28 10.44
N THR A 872 -1.63 -23.40 9.91
CA THR A 872 -1.52 -22.02 10.37
C THR A 872 -2.68 -21.12 9.98
N LEU A 873 -3.59 -21.57 9.10
CA LEU A 873 -4.81 -20.86 8.71
C LEU A 873 -5.96 -21.26 9.63
N CYS A 874 -6.20 -22.57 9.78
CA CYS A 874 -7.27 -23.09 10.63
C CYS A 874 -6.93 -23.02 12.14
N GLY A 875 -5.67 -22.76 12.51
CA GLY A 875 -5.19 -22.69 13.89
C GLY A 875 -5.14 -24.05 14.62
N VAL A 876 -5.22 -25.16 13.89
CA VAL A 876 -5.17 -26.53 14.44
C VAL A 876 -3.82 -27.18 14.19
N ALA A 877 -3.46 -28.14 15.04
CA ALA A 877 -2.21 -28.86 14.98
C ALA A 877 -2.40 -30.34 15.31
N ASP A 878 -1.59 -31.19 14.68
CA ASP A 878 -1.39 -32.58 15.08
C ASP A 878 0.08 -32.77 15.50
N THR A 879 0.35 -33.73 16.39
CA THR A 879 1.68 -33.91 16.98
C THR A 879 2.08 -35.38 17.03
N ALA A 880 3.22 -35.69 16.40
CA ALA A 880 3.87 -36.99 16.44
C ALA A 880 5.17 -36.94 17.26
N TYR A 881 5.51 -38.07 17.86
CA TYR A 881 6.73 -38.24 18.66
C TYR A 881 7.57 -39.37 18.08
N TYR A 882 8.86 -39.13 17.98
CA TYR A 882 9.85 -40.13 17.57
C TYR A 882 10.92 -40.23 18.65
N VAL A 883 11.51 -41.41 18.85
CA VAL A 883 12.60 -41.60 19.82
C VAL A 883 13.82 -42.15 19.09
N VAL A 884 14.93 -41.42 19.21
CA VAL A 884 16.25 -41.86 18.72
C VAL A 884 17.12 -42.28 19.92
N THR A 885 17.98 -43.27 19.73
CA THR A 885 18.94 -43.70 20.75
C THR A 885 20.23 -44.14 20.08
N PHE A 886 21.27 -43.30 20.16
CA PHE A 886 22.60 -43.60 19.66
C PHE A 886 23.42 -44.36 20.68
N ARG A 887 24.27 -45.27 20.22
CA ARG A 887 25.11 -46.07 21.11
C ARG A 887 26.54 -45.52 21.20
N PRO A 888 27.09 -45.34 22.42
CA PRO A 888 28.45 -44.85 22.62
C PRO A 888 29.52 -45.62 21.83
N PRO A 889 30.64 -44.97 21.47
CA PRO A 889 31.81 -45.68 20.96
C PRO A 889 32.31 -46.75 21.94
N LEU A 890 32.95 -47.80 21.40
CA LEU A 890 33.62 -48.83 22.18
C LEU A 890 34.71 -48.17 23.05
N GLY A 891 34.68 -48.42 24.36
CA GLY A 891 35.66 -47.87 25.28
C GLY A 891 37.01 -48.58 25.19
N GLU A 892 38.08 -47.87 25.58
CA GLU A 892 39.45 -48.38 25.65
C GLU A 892 39.54 -49.75 26.36
N LEU A 893 40.20 -50.72 25.72
CA LEU A 893 40.46 -52.03 26.29
C LEU A 893 41.66 -51.99 27.25
N ARG A 894 41.41 -52.41 28.50
CA ARG A 894 42.44 -52.57 29.53
C ARG A 894 42.47 -54.01 30.03
N GLY A 895 43.64 -54.52 30.38
CA GLY A 895 43.79 -55.83 30.98
C GLY A 895 45.17 -56.07 31.60
N GLU A 896 45.24 -57.12 32.41
CA GLU A 896 46.42 -57.52 33.19
C GLU A 896 46.55 -59.06 33.21
N ILE A 897 47.75 -59.57 33.51
CA ILE A 897 48.05 -61.01 33.58
C ILE A 897 48.89 -61.29 34.84
N THR A 898 48.46 -62.28 35.61
CA THR A 898 49.14 -62.80 36.80
C THR A 898 49.67 -64.21 36.53
N VAL A 899 50.87 -64.51 37.01
CA VAL A 899 51.60 -65.78 36.77
C VAL A 899 51.74 -66.57 38.07
N ASN A 900 51.35 -67.85 38.06
CA ASN A 900 51.67 -68.81 39.11
C ASN A 900 52.63 -69.89 38.56
N PRO A 901 53.91 -69.91 38.96
CA PRO A 901 54.88 -70.89 38.48
C PRO A 901 54.82 -72.26 39.19
N CYS A 902 54.08 -72.37 40.31
CA CYS A 902 54.11 -73.55 41.17
C CYS A 902 53.23 -74.69 40.63
N GLY A 903 53.85 -75.70 40.01
CA GLY A 903 53.17 -76.90 39.52
C GLY A 903 53.98 -77.66 38.47
N SER A 904 53.42 -78.73 37.90
CA SER A 904 54.02 -79.43 36.75
C SER A 904 53.91 -78.65 35.42
N ALA A 905 53.08 -77.62 35.39
CA ALA A 905 53.02 -76.60 34.33
C ALA A 905 52.57 -75.25 34.94
N PRO A 906 53.23 -74.12 34.63
CA PRO A 906 52.82 -72.80 35.10
C PRO A 906 51.41 -72.40 34.64
N LEU A 907 50.65 -71.75 35.53
CA LEU A 907 49.26 -71.32 35.29
C LEU A 907 49.16 -69.79 35.25
N MET A 908 48.59 -69.26 34.17
CA MET A 908 48.35 -67.84 33.94
C MET A 908 46.89 -67.51 34.25
N SER A 909 46.65 -66.32 34.78
CA SER A 909 45.32 -65.73 34.99
C SER A 909 45.31 -64.33 34.37
N GLY A 910 44.48 -64.11 33.35
CA GLY A 910 44.28 -62.81 32.71
C GLY A 910 42.91 -62.21 33.02
N GLN A 911 42.87 -60.91 33.32
CA GLN A 911 41.63 -60.12 33.46
C GLN A 911 41.62 -58.94 32.49
N ALA A 912 40.49 -58.67 31.83
CA ALA A 912 40.36 -57.57 30.87
C ALA A 912 38.93 -57.06 30.71
N ASN A 913 38.81 -55.76 30.42
CA ASN A 913 37.55 -55.04 30.33
C ASN A 913 37.65 -53.88 29.32
N ALA A 914 36.56 -53.64 28.60
CA ALA A 914 36.31 -52.46 27.77
C ALA A 914 34.84 -52.04 27.98
N ASN A 915 34.58 -50.73 28.10
CA ASN A 915 33.21 -50.23 28.23
C ASN A 915 32.44 -50.46 26.93
N TYR A 916 31.17 -50.87 27.04
CA TYR A 916 30.27 -51.22 25.92
C TYR A 916 30.71 -52.43 25.06
N ALA A 917 31.82 -53.09 25.36
CA ALA A 917 32.19 -54.36 24.74
C ALA A 917 31.22 -55.48 25.16
N THR A 918 30.61 -56.13 24.17
CA THR A 918 29.76 -57.32 24.36
C THR A 918 30.58 -58.58 24.64
N HIS A 919 31.79 -58.65 24.08
CA HIS A 919 32.68 -59.81 24.17
C HIS A 919 34.12 -59.35 24.45
N ILE A 920 34.85 -60.15 25.22
CA ILE A 920 36.31 -60.10 25.39
C ILE A 920 36.86 -61.46 24.96
N LEU A 921 37.88 -61.47 24.11
CA LEU A 921 38.46 -62.67 23.47
C LEU A 921 39.97 -62.70 23.70
N TRP A 922 40.48 -63.73 24.36
CA TRP A 922 41.92 -63.91 24.61
C TRP A 922 42.51 -64.91 23.62
N TYR A 923 43.71 -64.66 23.11
CA TYR A 923 44.41 -65.53 22.16
C TYR A 923 45.77 -66.01 22.71
N PRO A 924 45.82 -66.99 23.64
CA PRO A 924 47.07 -67.46 24.25
C PRO A 924 48.09 -68.08 23.28
N GLN A 925 47.61 -68.56 22.12
CA GLN A 925 48.44 -69.17 21.06
C GLN A 925 48.51 -68.28 19.80
N GLY A 926 48.21 -66.98 19.94
CA GLY A 926 48.04 -66.06 18.82
C GLY A 926 46.73 -66.27 18.04
N PHE A 927 46.49 -65.42 17.04
CA PHE A 927 45.23 -65.38 16.28
C PHE A 927 44.92 -66.62 15.42
N SER A 928 45.91 -67.50 15.20
CA SER A 928 45.72 -68.81 14.58
C SER A 928 45.03 -69.83 15.49
N GLY A 929 45.02 -69.59 16.81
CA GLY A 929 44.34 -70.43 17.79
C GLY A 929 42.90 -69.99 18.07
N SER A 930 42.07 -70.91 18.57
CA SER A 930 40.73 -70.58 19.05
C SER A 930 40.77 -69.69 20.30
N PRO A 931 40.03 -68.57 20.35
CA PRO A 931 40.08 -67.67 21.49
C PRO A 931 39.33 -68.19 22.72
N LEU A 932 39.87 -67.88 23.90
CA LEU A 932 39.17 -68.03 25.16
C LEU A 932 38.23 -66.82 25.36
N ARG A 933 36.92 -67.03 25.32
CA ARG A 933 35.93 -65.94 25.43
C ARG A 933 35.59 -65.62 26.88
N GLY A 934 35.85 -64.42 27.38
CA GLY A 934 35.47 -64.02 28.75
C GLY A 934 36.33 -62.87 29.30
N ARG A 935 35.82 -62.17 30.31
CA ARG A 935 36.55 -61.08 30.99
C ARG A 935 37.72 -61.59 31.84
N GLU A 936 37.58 -62.77 32.43
CA GLU A 936 38.64 -63.46 33.15
C GLU A 936 38.91 -64.83 32.52
N ARG A 937 40.19 -65.14 32.23
CA ARG A 937 40.59 -66.42 31.61
C ARG A 937 41.92 -66.95 32.12
N PHE A 938 42.06 -68.27 32.06
CA PHE A 938 43.23 -69.01 32.52
C PHE A 938 43.78 -69.89 31.40
N TRP A 939 45.10 -70.05 31.35
CA TRP A 939 45.80 -70.96 30.42
C TRP A 939 47.16 -71.36 31.00
N THR A 940 47.83 -72.33 30.38
CA THR A 940 49.18 -72.78 30.78
C THR A 940 50.18 -72.59 29.64
N VAL A 941 51.47 -72.58 29.97
CA VAL A 941 52.59 -72.49 29.02
C VAL A 941 53.60 -73.63 29.22
N SER A 942 54.43 -73.87 28.21
CA SER A 942 55.28 -75.07 28.12
C SER A 942 56.63 -74.99 28.86
N GLY A 943 57.02 -73.84 29.39
CA GLY A 943 58.27 -73.67 30.12
C GLY A 943 58.51 -72.23 30.59
N PRO A 944 59.64 -71.95 31.26
CA PRO A 944 60.04 -70.60 31.64
C PRO A 944 60.39 -69.76 30.39
N GLY A 945 60.06 -68.47 30.42
CA GLY A 945 60.29 -67.56 29.29
C GLY A 945 59.36 -66.34 29.27
N GLN A 946 59.53 -65.52 28.24
CA GLN A 946 58.72 -64.33 27.95
C GLN A 946 57.60 -64.68 26.96
N TYR A 947 56.38 -64.26 27.25
CA TYR A 947 55.17 -64.55 26.47
C TYR A 947 54.35 -63.28 26.22
N SER A 948 53.57 -63.27 25.14
CA SER A 948 52.60 -62.21 24.85
C SER A 948 51.26 -62.78 24.40
N VAL A 949 50.16 -62.16 24.80
CA VAL A 949 48.80 -62.59 24.50
C VAL A 949 47.98 -61.43 23.98
N ALA A 950 47.35 -61.63 22.83
CA ALA A 950 46.41 -60.67 22.27
C ALA A 950 45.04 -60.81 22.94
N VAL A 951 44.45 -59.68 23.30
CA VAL A 951 43.09 -59.58 23.85
C VAL A 951 42.28 -58.66 22.93
N VAL A 952 41.12 -59.12 22.47
CA VAL A 952 40.22 -58.37 21.60
C VAL A 952 38.93 -58.04 22.35
N ALA A 953 38.59 -56.76 22.43
CA ALA A 953 37.26 -56.31 22.79
C ALA A 953 36.42 -56.22 21.53
N TRP A 954 35.20 -56.74 21.59
CA TRP A 954 34.26 -56.70 20.48
C TRP A 954 32.89 -56.24 20.96
N ASP A 955 32.39 -55.17 20.35
CA ASP A 955 30.99 -54.82 20.36
C ASP A 955 30.29 -55.44 19.15
N SER A 956 29.52 -56.51 19.38
CA SER A 956 28.86 -57.28 18.32
C SER A 956 27.57 -56.64 17.79
N LEU A 957 27.05 -55.54 18.36
CA LEU A 957 25.86 -54.88 17.79
C LEU A 957 26.23 -53.73 16.82
N CYS A 958 27.40 -53.11 16.97
CA CYS A 958 27.94 -52.12 16.02
C CYS A 958 29.20 -52.63 15.27
N ASP A 959 29.55 -53.91 15.41
CA ASP A 959 30.78 -54.58 14.95
C ASP A 959 32.13 -53.84 15.20
N ARG A 960 32.18 -53.01 16.25
CA ARG A 960 33.39 -52.25 16.63
C ARG A 960 34.34 -53.15 17.41
N ARG A 961 35.65 -53.06 17.14
CA ARG A 961 36.68 -53.90 17.80
C ARG A 961 37.90 -53.08 18.22
N ASP A 962 38.48 -53.45 19.36
CA ASP A 962 39.74 -52.94 19.89
C ASP A 962 40.64 -54.11 20.30
N THR A 963 41.96 -53.95 20.28
CA THR A 963 42.92 -55.05 20.50
C THR A 963 44.16 -54.57 21.23
N VAL A 964 44.49 -55.22 22.36
CA VAL A 964 45.71 -54.97 23.14
C VAL A 964 46.57 -56.24 23.21
N PHE A 965 47.88 -56.07 23.30
CA PHE A 965 48.83 -57.16 23.54
C PHE A 965 49.41 -57.02 24.95
N LEU A 966 49.27 -58.06 25.77
CA LEU A 966 49.75 -58.10 27.14
C LEU A 966 50.94 -59.06 27.23
N ALA A 967 52.08 -58.60 27.76
CA ALA A 967 53.30 -59.39 27.92
C ALA A 967 53.51 -59.82 29.38
N TYR A 968 54.09 -61.00 29.61
CA TYR A 968 54.40 -61.54 30.94
C TYR A 968 55.57 -62.53 30.89
N GLU A 969 56.20 -62.76 32.04
CA GLU A 969 57.36 -63.64 32.21
C GLU A 969 57.07 -64.80 33.16
N VAL A 970 57.70 -65.96 32.92
CA VAL A 970 57.54 -67.18 33.71
C VAL A 970 58.92 -67.66 34.21
N PRO A 971 59.14 -67.73 35.55
CA PRO A 971 60.43 -68.10 36.13
C PRO A 971 60.69 -69.63 36.16
N PRO A 972 61.94 -70.08 36.45
CA PRO A 972 62.30 -71.50 36.63
C PRO A 972 61.67 -72.14 37.88
N ILE A 973 61.75 -73.48 37.99
CA ILE A 973 61.12 -74.29 39.05
C ILE A 973 62.14 -74.67 40.14
N ASP A 974 61.72 -74.60 41.41
CA ASP A 974 62.53 -74.90 42.61
C ASP A 974 62.86 -76.41 42.82
N ASP A 975 64.12 -76.71 43.15
CA ASP A 975 64.58 -78.02 43.67
C ASP A 975 65.31 -77.82 45.02
N PRO A 976 64.82 -78.41 46.15
CA PRO A 976 65.41 -78.21 47.48
C PRO A 976 66.80 -78.84 47.66
N ASP A 977 67.20 -79.84 46.87
CA ASP A 977 68.52 -80.50 47.00
C ASP A 977 69.68 -79.61 46.50
N ALA A 978 69.37 -78.47 45.87
CA ALA A 978 70.34 -77.49 45.39
C ALA A 978 70.93 -76.56 46.48
N ILE A 979 70.40 -76.58 47.72
CA ILE A 979 70.78 -75.66 48.79
C ILE A 979 72.04 -76.14 49.54
N GLN A 980 73.19 -75.50 49.26
CA GLN A 980 74.49 -75.86 49.87
C GLN A 980 75.07 -74.74 50.76
N PHE A 981 75.52 -75.12 51.96
CA PHE A 981 76.17 -74.24 52.94
C PHE A 981 77.71 -74.40 52.91
N PRO A 982 78.50 -73.30 52.89
CA PRO A 982 79.96 -73.39 52.94
C PRO A 982 80.52 -74.02 54.23
N ASN A 983 81.69 -74.66 54.15
CA ASN A 983 82.36 -75.33 55.27
C ASN A 983 83.53 -74.53 55.89
N MET A 984 83.93 -73.40 55.29
CA MET A 984 84.97 -72.51 55.80
C MET A 984 84.72 -71.07 55.30
N PHE A 985 85.09 -70.08 56.11
CA PHE A 985 85.12 -68.67 55.74
C PHE A 985 86.20 -67.91 56.53
N SER A 986 86.69 -66.81 55.96
CA SER A 986 87.87 -66.08 56.43
C SER A 986 87.59 -64.57 56.46
N PRO A 987 87.10 -63.99 57.58
CA PRO A 987 86.79 -62.56 57.66
C PRO A 987 88.06 -61.71 57.82
N ASN A 988 88.87 -61.66 56.76
CA ASN A 988 90.11 -60.87 56.64
C ASN A 988 89.90 -59.55 55.86
N ASN A 989 88.73 -59.37 55.23
CA ASN A 989 88.30 -58.24 54.42
C ASN A 989 89.02 -58.12 53.05
N ASP A 990 89.31 -59.26 52.42
CA ASP A 990 89.94 -59.34 51.08
C ASP A 990 88.94 -59.45 49.90
N GLY A 991 87.65 -59.68 50.18
CA GLY A 991 86.58 -59.87 49.20
C GLY A 991 86.23 -61.34 48.88
N ILE A 992 86.96 -62.31 49.44
CA ILE A 992 86.91 -63.74 49.11
C ILE A 992 86.52 -64.54 50.36
N ASN A 993 85.27 -65.01 50.40
CA ASN A 993 84.73 -65.79 51.53
C ASN A 993 84.85 -65.07 52.90
N ASP A 994 84.73 -63.74 52.91
CA ASP A 994 84.70 -62.91 54.13
C ASP A 994 83.59 -63.27 55.14
N ALA A 995 82.54 -63.96 54.68
CA ALA A 995 81.39 -64.30 55.49
C ALA A 995 80.80 -65.65 55.12
N PHE A 996 80.28 -66.36 56.12
CA PHE A 996 79.42 -67.51 55.92
C PHE A 996 78.06 -67.04 55.37
N ARG A 997 77.70 -67.51 54.17
CA ARG A 997 76.47 -67.16 53.42
C ARG A 997 76.09 -68.25 52.40
N LEU A 998 74.86 -68.22 51.88
CA LEU A 998 74.43 -69.05 50.74
C LEU A 998 74.87 -68.44 49.38
N SER A 999 74.71 -69.21 48.30
CA SER A 999 74.84 -68.70 46.93
C SER A 999 73.65 -67.80 46.56
N GLY A 1000 73.82 -66.89 45.59
CA GLY A 1000 72.75 -65.94 45.22
C GLY A 1000 71.46 -66.61 44.72
N SER A 1001 71.59 -67.66 43.90
CA SER A 1001 70.45 -68.48 43.46
C SER A 1001 69.89 -69.33 44.60
N GLY A 1002 70.74 -69.85 45.49
CA GLY A 1002 70.31 -70.59 46.67
C GLY A 1002 69.52 -69.74 47.66
N ALA A 1003 69.86 -68.45 47.82
CA ALA A 1003 69.12 -67.52 48.66
C ALA A 1003 67.77 -67.11 48.04
N GLN A 1004 67.71 -66.96 46.70
CA GLN A 1004 66.47 -66.59 45.98
C GLN A 1004 65.42 -67.71 45.93
N ALA A 1005 65.83 -68.97 45.99
CA ALA A 1005 64.94 -70.13 46.00
C ALA A 1005 64.25 -70.38 47.37
N LEU A 1006 64.52 -69.56 48.39
CA LEU A 1006 63.99 -69.72 49.75
C LEU A 1006 62.96 -68.64 50.09
N SER A 1007 61.80 -69.07 50.58
CA SER A 1007 60.80 -68.18 51.18
C SER A 1007 61.04 -67.94 52.67
N ASP A 1008 61.68 -68.89 53.37
CA ASP A 1008 62.01 -68.80 54.78
C ASP A 1008 63.31 -69.56 55.09
N LEU A 1009 64.09 -69.08 56.06
CA LEU A 1009 65.28 -69.72 56.61
C LEU A 1009 65.25 -69.59 58.14
N ALA A 1010 65.79 -70.58 58.83
CA ALA A 1010 66.07 -70.56 60.26
C ALA A 1010 67.45 -71.19 60.47
N LEU A 1011 68.48 -70.36 60.44
CA LEU A 1011 69.88 -70.76 60.63
C LEU A 1011 70.35 -70.33 62.02
N THR A 1012 70.95 -71.26 62.76
CA THR A 1012 71.62 -70.99 64.03
C THR A 1012 73.01 -71.58 64.05
N VAL A 1013 74.00 -70.81 64.54
CA VAL A 1013 75.41 -71.22 64.67
C VAL A 1013 75.84 -71.18 66.14
N TYR A 1014 76.58 -72.21 66.54
CA TYR A 1014 77.05 -72.47 67.90
C TYR A 1014 78.57 -72.59 67.94
N ASP A 1015 79.18 -72.21 69.06
CA ASP A 1015 80.58 -72.49 69.33
C ASP A 1015 80.81 -73.94 69.82
N ARG A 1016 82.09 -74.29 70.04
CA ARG A 1016 82.50 -75.63 70.51
C ARG A 1016 81.97 -76.03 71.90
N TRP A 1017 81.41 -75.09 72.66
CA TRP A 1017 80.82 -75.31 73.98
C TRP A 1017 79.28 -75.34 73.95
N GLY A 1018 78.68 -75.24 72.75
CA GLY A 1018 77.23 -75.18 72.56
C GLY A 1018 76.63 -73.80 72.80
N GLN A 1019 77.44 -72.74 72.96
CA GLN A 1019 76.92 -71.38 73.06
C GLN A 1019 76.46 -70.89 71.69
N LYS A 1020 75.20 -70.46 71.57
CA LYS A 1020 74.69 -69.81 70.36
C LYS A 1020 75.43 -68.49 70.12
N VAL A 1021 76.16 -68.41 69.00
CA VAL A 1021 76.96 -67.23 68.61
C VAL A 1021 76.36 -66.43 67.46
N PHE A 1022 75.56 -67.06 66.59
CA PHE A 1022 74.82 -66.38 65.53
C PHE A 1022 73.47 -67.06 65.31
N ALA A 1023 72.48 -66.29 64.88
CA ALA A 1023 71.23 -66.80 64.35
C ALA A 1023 70.63 -65.78 63.39
N THR A 1024 69.98 -66.26 62.34
CA THR A 1024 69.32 -65.45 61.32
C THR A 1024 68.11 -66.21 60.78
N SER A 1025 67.12 -65.44 60.31
CA SER A 1025 66.04 -65.95 59.46
C SER A 1025 66.05 -65.34 58.04
N ASP A 1026 67.08 -64.57 57.71
CA ASP A 1026 67.28 -63.98 56.39
C ASP A 1026 68.05 -64.96 55.48
N PRO A 1027 67.48 -65.44 54.35
CA PRO A 1027 68.18 -66.28 53.38
C PRO A 1027 69.44 -65.63 52.78
N ALA A 1028 69.48 -64.29 52.70
CA ALA A 1028 70.61 -63.51 52.17
C ALA A 1028 71.68 -63.16 53.23
N PHE A 1029 71.64 -63.82 54.40
CA PHE A 1029 72.58 -63.56 55.50
C PHE A 1029 74.05 -63.62 55.08
N ALA A 1030 74.87 -62.83 55.76
CA ALA A 1030 76.33 -62.93 55.73
C ALA A 1030 76.87 -62.80 57.16
N TRP A 1031 77.38 -63.89 57.72
CA TRP A 1031 77.96 -63.88 59.07
C TRP A 1031 79.49 -63.76 59.01
N ASP A 1032 80.01 -62.69 59.63
CA ASP A 1032 81.43 -62.29 59.64
C ASP A 1032 82.24 -62.90 60.81
N GLY A 1033 81.69 -63.90 61.51
CA GLY A 1033 82.39 -64.54 62.64
C GLY A 1033 82.44 -63.69 63.92
N ARG A 1034 81.61 -62.64 64.06
CA ARG A 1034 81.47 -61.90 65.33
C ARG A 1034 80.34 -62.43 66.20
N PHE A 1035 80.48 -62.20 67.50
CA PHE A 1035 79.43 -62.33 68.51
C PHE A 1035 79.47 -61.12 69.44
N ARG A 1036 78.33 -60.44 69.62
CA ARG A 1036 78.22 -59.20 70.44
C ARG A 1036 79.28 -58.16 70.05
N ASN A 1037 79.45 -57.94 68.73
CA ASN A 1037 80.46 -57.10 68.07
C ASN A 1037 81.94 -57.45 68.34
N ARG A 1038 82.24 -58.50 69.12
CA ARG A 1038 83.60 -59.00 69.31
C ARG A 1038 83.89 -60.13 68.31
N PRO A 1039 85.05 -60.13 67.65
CA PRO A 1039 85.43 -61.23 66.77
C PRO A 1039 85.64 -62.50 67.60
N LEU A 1040 85.01 -63.61 67.19
CA LEU A 1040 85.15 -64.91 67.86
C LEU A 1040 86.54 -65.49 67.62
N LEU A 1041 86.96 -66.46 68.44
CA LEU A 1041 88.25 -67.13 68.26
C LEU A 1041 88.25 -68.04 67.01
N ASP A 1042 89.42 -68.20 66.40
CA ASP A 1042 89.60 -69.11 65.27
C ASP A 1042 89.28 -70.56 65.71
N GLY A 1043 88.60 -71.30 64.85
CA GLY A 1043 88.17 -72.67 65.12
C GLY A 1043 86.89 -73.08 64.40
N VAL A 1044 86.40 -74.26 64.76
CA VAL A 1044 85.20 -74.86 64.17
C VAL A 1044 83.96 -74.45 64.96
N TYR A 1045 82.94 -74.01 64.23
CA TYR A 1045 81.61 -73.65 64.69
C TYR A 1045 80.59 -74.60 64.05
N PHE A 1046 79.49 -74.89 64.74
CA PHE A 1046 78.49 -75.84 64.26
C PHE A 1046 77.20 -75.10 63.92
N TYR A 1047 76.60 -75.40 62.77
CA TYR A 1047 75.34 -74.79 62.35
C TYR A 1047 74.22 -75.83 62.21
N VAL A 1048 73.00 -75.37 62.45
CA VAL A 1048 71.76 -76.05 62.09
C VAL A 1048 70.92 -75.06 61.29
N ALA A 1049 70.51 -75.47 60.10
CA ALA A 1049 69.70 -74.69 59.17
C ALA A 1049 68.42 -75.45 58.84
N ARG A 1050 67.28 -74.78 58.89
CA ARG A 1050 66.00 -75.26 58.36
C ARG A 1050 65.46 -74.22 57.41
N TRP A 1051 64.85 -74.59 56.30
CA TRP A 1051 64.35 -73.62 55.32
C TRP A 1051 63.08 -74.12 54.66
N THR A 1052 62.40 -73.21 53.96
CA THR A 1052 61.28 -73.52 53.07
C THR A 1052 61.53 -72.86 51.73
N THR A 1053 61.35 -73.57 50.61
CA THR A 1053 61.51 -73.01 49.26
C THR A 1053 60.38 -72.03 48.90
N THR A 1054 60.51 -71.26 47.82
CA THR A 1054 59.42 -70.41 47.31
C THR A 1054 58.16 -71.20 46.93
N CYS A 1055 58.31 -72.45 46.48
CA CYS A 1055 57.21 -73.41 46.30
C CYS A 1055 56.68 -74.08 47.59
N GLY A 1056 57.19 -73.72 48.78
CA GLY A 1056 56.68 -74.22 50.07
C GLY A 1056 57.26 -75.56 50.54
N ILE A 1057 58.38 -76.02 49.96
CA ILE A 1057 58.98 -77.32 50.31
C ILE A 1057 60.01 -77.15 51.45
N PRO A 1058 59.88 -77.86 52.59
CA PRO A 1058 60.81 -77.71 53.71
C PRO A 1058 62.10 -78.53 53.55
N GLY A 1059 63.22 -78.04 54.08
CA GLY A 1059 64.51 -78.71 54.15
C GLY A 1059 65.26 -78.46 55.46
N GLU A 1060 66.21 -79.34 55.80
CA GLU A 1060 67.07 -79.23 57.00
C GLU A 1060 68.50 -79.71 56.72
N ALA A 1061 69.50 -78.95 57.18
CA ALA A 1061 70.90 -79.34 57.17
C ALA A 1061 71.58 -79.00 58.51
N HIS A 1062 72.55 -79.83 58.91
CA HIS A 1062 73.42 -79.57 60.04
C HIS A 1062 74.86 -79.83 59.62
N GLY A 1063 75.79 -79.00 60.09
CA GLY A 1063 77.17 -79.08 59.64
C GLY A 1063 78.13 -78.29 60.50
N ALA A 1064 79.39 -78.30 60.08
CA ALA A 1064 80.47 -77.57 60.73
C ALA A 1064 81.06 -76.56 59.74
N VAL A 1065 81.24 -75.32 60.20
CA VAL A 1065 81.87 -74.23 59.46
C VAL A 1065 83.12 -73.77 60.21
N THR A 1066 84.26 -73.70 59.52
CA THR A 1066 85.52 -73.26 60.10
C THR A 1066 85.70 -71.77 59.93
N LEU A 1067 85.86 -71.05 61.03
CA LEU A 1067 86.27 -69.65 61.07
C LEU A 1067 87.79 -69.59 61.24
N ASN A 1068 88.51 -69.04 60.27
CA ASN A 1068 89.96 -68.84 60.35
C ASN A 1068 90.34 -67.43 59.90
N LYS A 1069 91.06 -66.68 60.74
CA LYS A 1069 91.50 -65.30 60.47
C LYS A 1069 93.01 -65.20 60.23
N THR A 1070 93.71 -66.32 60.29
CA THR A 1070 95.17 -66.41 60.25
C THR A 1070 95.70 -67.15 59.02
N LEU A 1071 94.82 -67.57 58.11
CA LEU A 1071 95.18 -67.90 56.73
C LEU A 1071 95.23 -66.61 55.89
N PRO A 1072 96.29 -66.41 55.09
CA PRO A 1072 96.37 -65.35 54.09
C PRO A 1072 95.53 -65.64 52.85
#